data_AF-A0A2H0Y0Q5-F1
#
_entry.id   AF-A0A2H0Y0Q5-F1
#
_cell.length_a   1.000
_cell.length_b   1.000
_cell.length_c   1.000
_cell.angle_alpha   90.00
_cell.angle_beta   90.00
_cell.angle_gamma   90.00
#
_symmetry.space_group_name_H-M   'P 1'
#
loop_
_entity.id
_entity.type
_entity.pdbx_description
1 polymer ?
#
loop_
_entity_poly.entity_id
_entity_poly.type
_entity_poly.pdbx_seq_one_letter_code
_entity_poly.pdbx_strand_id
1 'polypeptide(L)'
;MKKWLMLVFLFLLFGPVEASDYPALDLINSTDLVSYFNDYLGFVYDSHGCLHFSPADIYLLSKTIPRGTELEIKPYVQKQAELTFSASSVPYLVDLIKNETDIKRHQAIFSQTTTQLVVYPSLGVMVVMVRGGPYAKVAVLAGPQEPFSMAQEVEPGQPVQWDFMLTTPTDPGRYRVLKFTDHYLSNAYYQNTIIPFGAWLVKQGDKWTFEENNKWYQVPATIVVDLNKPEAKRFYNYYDVNTDAAGRVVAARYAGHDFGQEVMLWTVDGKNYYPEMGYAAGVLRYEQIMLVKDLVHILTVPGDDDFDHLIAQNHNFSFYKELAEHKTKYQQDLLANADPRVKKAYTEYRENRLPRNQQSRYQALGLYHYLRFNQLQIDKQAYWYEKLKKDWRFWQDLRVKLRSDFDHMRILSLANRQNLVEGWLTDRLHFKTPEAPGYVKVFASNSYTEFFKPDEQMALFSAREKQEMLKVLQKTTDLKLATVDALNNYNFGVLLNDILGDLYKSHGCLHVSPRNSYFLFTLLPIGAQITIYGYDQKLSAEQVADVPAMADLVDFNDELEKLKTDFSVTSEVKVAVYPSSGYWVIYLKDKPLVKMSVRGGPKERFYSLQGRNKAGQPLFEDHLAYPSTPGNYRVFRKEENYLSSIYYDTTIIPMGGTIYQRAGKWVFQTKKGDWKELLPGVAADLNKPEASRTYTYYDPVVGSSGEVESVKWGSQPFGLYTVQTSKDGKTLHPELIHSSGDLIMEERQLVNELIKVLAASHDQLDDCLTSSQDFGLYKACYGFIKEPSRTDLIQLRERATYRLYFNLPLTSEEVAALPVDIIAANKLLRNQLLTAAEETVLVKEGVANKRSGKFRPDLEKIKGLQFDGYQYVVMIQKYAHHYEVLKNNWPGLSTLRQALLADFRNFVLRDPLLLHNFLRELMLKRTRLERLSQQDAVKLLQEMVK
;
A
#
# COMPACT_ATOMS: atom_id res chain seq x y z
N MET A 1 -15.72 48.23 0.16
CA MET A 1 -15.14 47.53 -1.01
C MET A 1 -13.90 46.68 -0.68
N LYS A 2 -12.88 47.17 0.04
CA LYS A 2 -11.67 46.36 0.37
C LYS A 2 -11.92 45.06 1.16
N LYS A 3 -12.94 45.01 2.04
CA LYS A 3 -13.30 43.78 2.78
C LYS A 3 -14.05 42.72 1.95
N TRP A 4 -14.73 43.14 0.87
CA TRP A 4 -15.39 42.22 -0.07
C TRP A 4 -14.41 41.66 -1.10
N LEU A 5 -13.41 42.44 -1.52
CA LEU A 5 -12.34 41.96 -2.39
C LEU A 5 -11.48 40.87 -1.72
N MET A 6 -11.28 40.96 -0.39
CA MET A 6 -10.51 39.97 0.37
C MET A 6 -11.28 38.66 0.59
N LEU A 7 -12.62 38.71 0.65
CA LEU A 7 -13.48 37.52 0.73
C LEU A 7 -13.56 36.79 -0.62
N VAL A 8 -13.58 37.53 -1.74
CA VAL A 8 -13.52 36.95 -3.09
C VAL A 8 -12.12 36.38 -3.40
N PHE A 9 -11.05 36.98 -2.87
CA PHE A 9 -9.70 36.40 -2.96
C PHE A 9 -9.53 35.15 -2.07
N LEU A 10 -10.23 35.07 -0.93
CA LEU A 10 -10.24 33.85 -0.11
C LEU A 10 -11.02 32.72 -0.80
N PHE A 11 -12.14 33.01 -1.47
CA PHE A 11 -12.89 32.00 -2.24
C PHE A 11 -12.18 31.54 -3.52
N LEU A 12 -11.30 32.38 -4.10
CA LEU A 12 -10.45 31.98 -5.25
C LEU A 12 -9.25 31.10 -4.85
N LEU A 13 -8.91 31.02 -3.56
CA LEU A 13 -7.88 30.12 -3.04
C LEU A 13 -8.45 28.76 -2.57
N PHE A 14 -9.77 28.64 -2.50
CA PHE A 14 -10.51 27.40 -2.26
C PHE A 14 -11.47 27.14 -3.42
N GLY A 15 -10.94 27.06 -4.64
CA GLY A 15 -11.67 26.39 -5.70
C GLY A 15 -12.09 25.01 -5.19
N PRO A 16 -13.30 24.53 -5.49
CA PRO A 16 -13.61 23.12 -5.28
C PRO A 16 -12.46 22.33 -5.90
N VAL A 17 -11.97 21.30 -5.20
CA VAL A 17 -11.12 20.28 -5.80
C VAL A 17 -11.94 19.77 -6.98
N GLU A 18 -11.67 20.28 -8.18
CA GLU A 18 -12.23 19.72 -9.40
C GLU A 18 -11.92 18.24 -9.30
N ALA A 19 -12.97 17.40 -9.36
CA ALA A 19 -12.78 15.99 -9.59
C ALA A 19 -11.77 15.92 -10.73
N SER A 20 -10.59 15.36 -10.48
CA SER A 20 -9.48 15.38 -11.44
C SER A 20 -10.01 14.84 -12.76
N ASP A 21 -10.26 15.73 -13.73
CA ASP A 21 -10.75 15.36 -15.05
C ASP A 21 -9.61 14.59 -15.71
N TYR A 22 -9.88 13.33 -16.03
CA TYR A 22 -8.96 12.45 -16.72
C TYR A 22 -9.41 12.39 -18.18
N PRO A 23 -8.96 13.31 -19.04
CA PRO A 23 -9.49 13.45 -20.39
C PRO A 23 -9.42 12.17 -21.24
N ALA A 24 -8.49 11.24 -20.97
CA ALA A 24 -8.47 9.96 -21.68
C ALA A 24 -9.61 9.05 -21.19
N LEU A 25 -9.83 8.97 -19.88
CA LEU A 25 -10.97 8.24 -19.31
C LEU A 25 -12.30 8.83 -19.77
N ASP A 26 -12.42 10.16 -19.83
CA ASP A 26 -13.62 10.82 -20.34
C ASP A 26 -13.86 10.51 -21.82
N LEU A 27 -12.79 10.51 -22.62
CA LEU A 27 -12.88 10.11 -24.03
C LEU A 27 -13.29 8.64 -24.18
N ILE A 28 -12.70 7.72 -23.39
CA ILE A 28 -13.04 6.29 -23.38
C ILE A 28 -14.51 6.08 -22.97
N ASN A 29 -14.96 6.77 -21.92
CA ASN A 29 -16.31 6.63 -21.37
C ASN A 29 -17.39 7.24 -22.26
N SER A 30 -17.07 8.34 -22.96
CA SER A 30 -17.99 9.01 -23.90
C SER A 30 -18.04 8.35 -25.29
N THR A 31 -17.02 7.57 -25.65
CA THR A 31 -16.94 6.90 -26.95
C THR A 31 -17.63 5.54 -26.93
N ASP A 32 -18.36 5.24 -28.02
CA ASP A 32 -18.88 3.89 -28.27
C ASP A 32 -17.79 2.97 -28.83
N LEU A 33 -16.87 2.57 -27.96
CA LEU A 33 -15.77 1.67 -28.32
C LEU A 33 -16.27 0.30 -28.79
N VAL A 34 -17.43 -0.15 -28.32
CA VAL A 34 -17.98 -1.46 -28.70
C VAL A 34 -18.27 -1.49 -30.20
N SER A 35 -18.91 -0.45 -30.72
CA SER A 35 -19.17 -0.31 -32.16
C SER A 35 -17.89 -0.23 -32.98
N TYR A 36 -16.85 0.44 -32.48
CA TYR A 36 -15.53 0.42 -33.13
C TYR A 36 -15.02 -1.02 -33.24
N PHE A 37 -14.93 -1.75 -32.13
CA PHE A 37 -14.38 -3.10 -32.12
C PHE A 37 -15.22 -4.10 -32.94
N ASN A 38 -16.55 -3.97 -32.95
CA ASN A 38 -17.39 -4.80 -33.81
C ASN A 38 -17.11 -4.56 -35.31
N ASP A 39 -16.87 -3.30 -35.71
CA ASP A 39 -16.48 -2.95 -37.09
C ASP A 39 -15.08 -3.51 -37.41
N TYR A 40 -14.09 -3.33 -36.54
CA TYR A 40 -12.76 -3.93 -36.72
C TYR A 40 -12.87 -5.45 -36.91
N LEU A 41 -13.47 -6.15 -35.96
CA LEU A 41 -13.43 -7.61 -35.91
C LEU A 41 -14.17 -8.29 -37.09
N GLY A 42 -15.33 -7.75 -37.50
CA GLY A 42 -16.17 -8.36 -38.54
C GLY A 42 -16.59 -9.81 -38.24
N PHE A 43 -17.02 -10.53 -39.29
CA PHE A 43 -17.34 -11.97 -39.23
C PHE A 43 -16.60 -12.72 -40.33
N VAL A 44 -15.71 -13.65 -39.97
CA VAL A 44 -14.96 -14.46 -40.95
C VAL A 44 -15.12 -15.98 -40.73
N TYR A 45 -15.81 -16.41 -39.68
CA TYR A 45 -15.91 -17.82 -39.31
C TYR A 45 -17.14 -18.49 -39.89
N ASP A 46 -16.99 -19.65 -40.55
CA ASP A 46 -18.13 -20.44 -40.99
C ASP A 46 -18.80 -21.12 -39.78
N SER A 47 -20.14 -21.14 -39.76
CA SER A 47 -20.91 -21.79 -38.70
C SER A 47 -21.27 -23.23 -39.07
N HIS A 48 -21.02 -24.19 -38.16
CA HIS A 48 -21.48 -25.58 -38.25
C HIS A 48 -22.99 -25.75 -37.94
N GLY A 49 -23.83 -24.85 -38.45
CA GLY A 49 -25.27 -24.85 -38.17
C GLY A 49 -25.69 -24.10 -36.91
N CYS A 50 -24.75 -23.63 -36.10
CA CYS A 50 -24.99 -22.77 -34.93
C CYS A 50 -25.32 -21.31 -35.34
N LEU A 51 -25.63 -20.47 -34.36
CA LEU A 51 -25.71 -19.02 -34.55
C LEU A 51 -24.45 -18.33 -34.00
N HIS A 52 -23.68 -17.67 -34.85
CA HIS A 52 -22.49 -16.94 -34.43
C HIS A 52 -22.78 -15.45 -34.26
N PHE A 53 -22.27 -14.87 -33.17
CA PHE A 53 -22.44 -13.47 -32.81
C PHE A 53 -21.09 -12.77 -32.62
N SER A 54 -21.10 -11.43 -32.61
CA SER A 54 -19.95 -10.68 -32.08
C SER A 54 -19.84 -10.93 -30.56
N PRO A 55 -18.65 -10.79 -29.95
CA PRO A 55 -18.48 -10.92 -28.50
C PRO A 55 -19.43 -10.00 -27.71
N ALA A 56 -19.63 -8.77 -28.20
CA ALA A 56 -20.51 -7.81 -27.56
C ALA A 56 -22.00 -8.21 -27.67
N ASP A 57 -22.45 -8.67 -28.84
CA ASP A 57 -23.85 -9.06 -29.03
C ASP A 57 -24.23 -10.27 -28.16
N ILE A 58 -23.40 -11.31 -28.09
CA ILE A 58 -23.69 -12.48 -27.24
C ILE A 58 -23.63 -12.12 -25.75
N TYR A 59 -22.70 -11.24 -25.35
CA TYR A 59 -22.67 -10.70 -24.00
C TYR A 59 -23.98 -9.98 -23.67
N LEU A 60 -24.44 -9.06 -24.52
CA LEU A 60 -25.69 -8.32 -24.29
C LEU A 60 -26.91 -9.24 -24.26
N LEU A 61 -27.00 -10.22 -25.17
CA LEU A 61 -28.08 -11.21 -25.14
C LEU A 61 -28.07 -11.98 -23.82
N SER A 62 -26.90 -12.40 -23.32
CA SER A 62 -26.76 -13.13 -22.05
C SER A 62 -27.18 -12.31 -20.83
N LYS A 63 -27.02 -10.99 -20.87
CA LYS A 63 -27.38 -10.09 -19.77
C LYS A 63 -28.83 -9.60 -19.83
N THR A 64 -29.44 -9.57 -21.00
CA THR A 64 -30.74 -8.91 -21.20
C THR A 64 -31.89 -9.89 -21.49
N ILE A 65 -31.64 -10.99 -22.19
CA ILE A 65 -32.69 -11.93 -22.61
C ILE A 65 -32.99 -12.94 -21.48
N PRO A 66 -34.25 -13.05 -21.02
CA PRO A 66 -34.59 -13.99 -19.97
C PRO A 66 -34.63 -15.44 -20.49
N ARG A 67 -34.44 -16.38 -19.56
CA ARG A 67 -34.68 -17.81 -19.80
C ARG A 67 -36.14 -18.05 -20.20
N GLY A 68 -36.36 -18.93 -21.16
CA GLY A 68 -37.68 -19.33 -21.64
C GLY A 68 -38.24 -18.46 -22.77
N THR A 69 -37.55 -17.38 -23.15
CA THR A 69 -37.86 -16.53 -24.32
C THR A 69 -38.06 -17.39 -25.56
N GLU A 70 -39.14 -17.14 -26.30
CA GLU A 70 -39.41 -17.82 -27.57
C GLU A 70 -38.39 -17.39 -28.63
N LEU A 71 -37.84 -18.36 -29.36
CA LEU A 71 -36.90 -18.16 -30.45
C LEU A 71 -37.47 -18.80 -31.72
N GLU A 72 -37.67 -18.01 -32.77
CA GLU A 72 -38.11 -18.50 -34.07
C GLU A 72 -36.98 -18.34 -35.08
N ILE A 73 -36.55 -19.42 -35.71
CA ILE A 73 -35.58 -19.42 -36.80
C ILE A 73 -36.32 -19.61 -38.11
N LYS A 74 -36.21 -18.64 -39.02
CA LYS A 74 -36.89 -18.68 -40.30
C LYS A 74 -36.12 -19.48 -41.37
N PRO A 75 -36.79 -20.00 -42.41
CA PRO A 75 -36.13 -20.70 -43.50
C PRO A 75 -35.23 -19.79 -44.37
N TYR A 76 -34.22 -20.37 -45.04
CA TYR A 76 -33.22 -19.70 -45.90
C TYR A 76 -33.76 -19.12 -47.23
N VAL A 77 -35.05 -18.83 -47.34
CA VAL A 77 -35.69 -18.33 -48.57
C VAL A 77 -36.17 -16.88 -48.47
N GLN A 78 -36.11 -16.30 -47.27
CA GLN A 78 -36.71 -15.00 -47.01
C GLN A 78 -35.90 -13.85 -47.58
N LYS A 79 -36.58 -12.97 -48.31
CA LYS A 79 -35.99 -11.74 -48.87
C LYS A 79 -36.33 -10.54 -47.99
N GLN A 80 -35.48 -9.52 -48.05
CA GLN A 80 -35.66 -8.26 -47.31
C GLN A 80 -37.05 -7.63 -47.54
N ALA A 81 -37.59 -7.75 -48.76
CA ALA A 81 -38.90 -7.22 -49.15
C ALA A 81 -40.10 -7.98 -48.54
N GLU A 82 -39.86 -9.14 -47.93
CA GLU A 82 -40.89 -10.01 -47.36
C GLU A 82 -41.05 -9.80 -45.84
N LEU A 83 -40.24 -8.91 -45.25
CA LEU A 83 -40.39 -8.50 -43.86
C LEU A 83 -41.60 -7.56 -43.70
N THR A 84 -42.37 -7.75 -42.63
CA THR A 84 -43.48 -6.85 -42.26
C THR A 84 -43.01 -5.51 -41.68
N PHE A 85 -41.70 -5.32 -41.56
CA PHE A 85 -41.04 -4.12 -41.06
C PHE A 85 -39.75 -3.85 -41.84
N SER A 86 -39.27 -2.59 -41.82
CA SER A 86 -37.97 -2.26 -42.39
C SER A 86 -36.85 -2.64 -41.41
N ALA A 87 -36.04 -3.65 -41.73
CA ALA A 87 -34.92 -4.01 -40.85
C ALA A 87 -33.89 -2.87 -40.69
N SER A 88 -33.79 -1.95 -41.67
CA SER A 88 -32.88 -0.80 -41.56
C SER A 88 -33.35 0.24 -40.53
N SER A 89 -34.65 0.31 -40.23
CA SER A 89 -35.19 1.22 -39.21
C SER A 89 -35.15 0.65 -37.79
N VAL A 90 -34.80 -0.62 -37.63
CA VAL A 90 -34.62 -1.26 -36.31
C VAL A 90 -33.18 -1.02 -35.85
N PRO A 91 -32.95 -0.40 -34.68
CA PRO A 91 -31.60 -0.13 -34.17
C PRO A 91 -30.89 -1.43 -33.74
N TYR A 92 -29.55 -1.46 -33.80
CA TYR A 92 -28.84 -2.59 -33.20
C TYR A 92 -28.93 -2.53 -31.67
N LEU A 93 -28.93 -3.69 -31.01
CA LEU A 93 -29.01 -3.77 -29.55
C LEU A 93 -27.79 -3.09 -28.90
N VAL A 94 -26.60 -3.23 -29.51
CA VAL A 94 -25.38 -2.55 -29.07
C VAL A 94 -25.51 -1.03 -29.10
N ASP A 95 -26.21 -0.47 -30.08
CA ASP A 95 -26.41 0.99 -30.19
C ASP A 95 -27.33 1.55 -29.07
N LEU A 96 -28.18 0.70 -28.48
CA LEU A 96 -29.14 1.07 -27.44
C LEU A 96 -28.53 1.03 -26.03
N ILE A 97 -27.39 0.36 -25.85
CA ILE A 97 -26.81 0.04 -24.54
C ILE A 97 -25.42 0.66 -24.44
N LYS A 98 -25.26 1.67 -23.58
CA LYS A 98 -23.96 2.32 -23.38
C LYS A 98 -23.26 1.86 -22.10
N ASN A 99 -24.01 1.42 -21.10
CA ASN A 99 -23.47 1.06 -19.80
C ASN A 99 -24.33 0.01 -19.07
N GLU A 100 -23.89 -0.41 -17.88
CA GLU A 100 -24.62 -1.36 -17.04
C GLU A 100 -26.05 -0.91 -16.65
N THR A 101 -26.28 0.40 -16.54
CA THR A 101 -27.63 0.94 -16.24
C THR A 101 -28.58 0.67 -17.41
N ASP A 102 -28.13 0.87 -18.64
CA ASP A 102 -28.91 0.51 -19.83
C ASP A 102 -29.15 -1.00 -19.91
N ILE A 103 -28.14 -1.84 -19.59
CA ILE A 103 -28.32 -3.31 -19.52
C ILE A 103 -29.46 -3.67 -18.58
N LYS A 104 -29.45 -3.14 -17.34
CA LYS A 104 -30.50 -3.39 -16.35
C LYS A 104 -31.87 -2.90 -16.84
N ARG A 105 -31.92 -1.75 -17.51
CA ARG A 105 -33.15 -1.21 -18.12
C ARG A 105 -33.72 -2.18 -19.17
N HIS A 106 -32.91 -2.61 -20.12
CA HIS A 106 -33.37 -3.50 -21.19
C HIS A 106 -33.69 -4.91 -20.69
N GLN A 107 -32.93 -5.43 -19.73
CA GLN A 107 -33.26 -6.67 -19.02
C GLN A 107 -34.64 -6.61 -18.36
N ALA A 108 -34.97 -5.50 -17.70
CA ALA A 108 -36.29 -5.29 -17.11
C ALA A 108 -37.38 -5.26 -18.19
N ILE A 109 -37.18 -4.52 -19.29
CA ILE A 109 -38.13 -4.47 -20.42
C ILE A 109 -38.39 -5.90 -20.96
N PHE A 110 -37.34 -6.66 -21.24
CA PHE A 110 -37.48 -7.98 -21.85
C PHE A 110 -38.07 -9.02 -20.88
N SER A 111 -37.87 -8.86 -19.57
CA SER A 111 -38.40 -9.76 -18.55
C SER A 111 -39.84 -9.45 -18.14
N GLN A 112 -40.28 -8.20 -18.25
CA GLN A 112 -41.62 -7.75 -17.81
C GLN A 112 -42.65 -7.69 -18.95
N THR A 113 -42.22 -7.95 -20.18
CA THR A 113 -43.09 -7.89 -21.36
C THR A 113 -42.96 -9.17 -22.19
N THR A 114 -43.92 -9.42 -23.06
CA THR A 114 -43.83 -10.52 -24.03
C THR A 114 -42.69 -10.25 -25.00
N THR A 115 -41.60 -11.01 -24.87
CA THR A 115 -40.39 -10.91 -25.68
C THR A 115 -40.19 -12.18 -26.50
N GLN A 116 -39.79 -12.02 -27.76
CA GLN A 116 -39.51 -13.07 -28.72
C GLN A 116 -38.24 -12.73 -29.50
N LEU A 117 -37.46 -13.73 -29.87
CA LEU A 117 -36.33 -13.61 -30.80
C LEU A 117 -36.73 -14.19 -32.15
N VAL A 118 -36.45 -13.48 -33.24
CA VAL A 118 -36.67 -13.98 -34.60
C VAL A 118 -35.40 -13.88 -35.42
N VAL A 119 -34.88 -15.03 -35.86
CA VAL A 119 -33.68 -15.12 -36.69
C VAL A 119 -34.09 -15.21 -38.15
N TYR A 120 -33.45 -14.38 -38.96
CA TYR A 120 -33.58 -14.34 -40.41
C TYR A 120 -32.22 -14.75 -41.03
N PRO A 121 -31.95 -16.07 -41.21
CA PRO A 121 -30.64 -16.55 -41.65
C PRO A 121 -30.16 -15.91 -42.97
N SER A 122 -31.05 -15.80 -43.96
CA SER A 122 -30.76 -15.18 -45.26
C SER A 122 -30.42 -13.68 -45.19
N LEU A 123 -30.77 -13.02 -44.10
CA LEU A 123 -30.55 -11.59 -43.88
C LEU A 123 -29.40 -11.32 -42.89
N GLY A 124 -28.87 -12.34 -42.24
CA GLY A 124 -27.79 -12.21 -41.25
C GLY A 124 -28.17 -11.42 -40.00
N VAL A 125 -29.46 -11.43 -39.62
CA VAL A 125 -29.96 -10.66 -38.47
C VAL A 125 -30.89 -11.48 -37.57
N MET A 126 -30.77 -11.25 -36.27
CA MET A 126 -31.75 -11.65 -35.28
C MET A 126 -32.46 -10.40 -34.75
N VAL A 127 -33.79 -10.42 -34.71
CA VAL A 127 -34.62 -9.32 -34.24
C VAL A 127 -35.24 -9.67 -32.89
N VAL A 128 -35.05 -8.79 -31.92
CA VAL A 128 -35.73 -8.83 -30.62
C VAL A 128 -37.08 -8.17 -30.79
N MET A 129 -38.15 -8.94 -30.64
CA MET A 129 -39.53 -8.51 -30.71
C MET A 129 -40.06 -8.28 -29.29
N VAL A 130 -40.64 -7.11 -29.04
CA VAL A 130 -41.25 -6.74 -27.76
C VAL A 130 -42.71 -6.36 -28.00
N ARG A 131 -43.63 -7.02 -27.30
CA ARG A 131 -45.09 -6.85 -27.48
C ARG A 131 -45.53 -7.01 -28.96
N GLY A 132 -44.86 -7.90 -29.69
CA GLY A 132 -45.15 -8.21 -31.09
C GLY A 132 -44.57 -7.24 -32.12
N GLY A 133 -43.86 -6.18 -31.72
CA GLY A 133 -43.17 -5.24 -32.63
C GLY A 133 -41.64 -5.38 -32.58
N PRO A 134 -40.91 -5.03 -33.66
CA PRO A 134 -39.45 -5.07 -33.67
C PRO A 134 -38.89 -3.97 -32.76
N TYR A 135 -38.06 -4.36 -31.79
CA TYR A 135 -37.49 -3.45 -30.79
C TYR A 135 -36.02 -3.13 -31.08
N ALA A 136 -35.21 -4.18 -31.28
CA ALA A 136 -33.79 -4.09 -31.59
C ALA A 136 -33.37 -5.26 -32.48
N LYS A 137 -32.21 -5.19 -33.10
CA LYS A 137 -31.61 -6.28 -33.86
C LYS A 137 -30.17 -6.54 -33.44
N VAL A 138 -29.67 -7.73 -33.71
CA VAL A 138 -28.25 -8.09 -33.59
C VAL A 138 -27.79 -8.73 -34.89
N ALA A 139 -26.53 -8.52 -35.25
CA ALA A 139 -25.92 -9.24 -36.35
C ALA A 139 -25.72 -10.70 -35.95
N VAL A 140 -26.04 -11.63 -36.85
CA VAL A 140 -25.87 -13.06 -36.60
C VAL A 140 -25.45 -13.76 -37.88
N LEU A 141 -24.46 -14.64 -37.77
CA LEU A 141 -24.06 -15.52 -38.84
C LEU A 141 -24.63 -16.92 -38.57
N ALA A 142 -25.61 -17.31 -39.37
CA ALA A 142 -26.18 -18.65 -39.33
C ALA A 142 -25.32 -19.64 -40.14
N GLY A 143 -25.64 -20.93 -40.04
CA GLY A 143 -25.05 -21.97 -40.88
C GLY A 143 -25.22 -21.71 -42.38
N PRO A 144 -24.45 -22.38 -43.24
CA PRO A 144 -24.57 -22.24 -44.69
C PRO A 144 -25.93 -22.72 -45.19
N GLN A 145 -26.42 -22.15 -46.30
CA GLN A 145 -27.68 -22.58 -46.93
C GLN A 145 -27.61 -24.01 -47.48
N GLU A 146 -26.44 -24.46 -47.94
CA GLU A 146 -26.19 -25.82 -48.41
C GLU A 146 -25.14 -26.51 -47.51
N PRO A 147 -25.34 -27.78 -47.13
CA PRO A 147 -24.34 -28.50 -46.35
C PRO A 147 -23.01 -28.69 -47.10
N PHE A 148 -21.90 -28.73 -46.37
CA PHE A 148 -20.58 -29.05 -46.92
C PHE A 148 -19.66 -29.71 -45.89
N SER A 149 -18.63 -30.43 -46.36
CA SER A 149 -17.61 -31.05 -45.51
C SER A 149 -16.48 -30.05 -45.30
N MET A 150 -16.26 -29.55 -44.08
CA MET A 150 -15.20 -28.57 -43.84
C MET A 150 -13.82 -29.22 -44.01
N ALA A 151 -12.93 -28.60 -44.78
CA ALA A 151 -11.54 -29.02 -44.90
C ALA A 151 -10.70 -28.30 -43.85
N GLN A 152 -9.92 -29.04 -43.05
CA GLN A 152 -9.08 -28.48 -41.99
C GLN A 152 -7.66 -28.20 -42.49
N GLU A 153 -7.05 -29.17 -43.19
CA GLU A 153 -5.71 -29.04 -43.79
C GLU A 153 -5.73 -29.57 -45.23
N VAL A 154 -5.17 -28.77 -46.15
CA VAL A 154 -5.07 -29.13 -47.58
C VAL A 154 -3.63 -28.94 -48.05
N GLU A 155 -2.82 -29.99 -47.89
CA GLU A 155 -1.43 -29.99 -48.37
C GLU A 155 -1.28 -30.66 -49.74
N PRO A 156 -0.44 -30.10 -50.63
CA PRO A 156 -0.12 -30.71 -51.92
C PRO A 156 0.36 -32.16 -51.78
N GLY A 157 -0.34 -33.09 -52.42
CA GLY A 157 0.03 -34.52 -52.44
C GLY A 157 -0.36 -35.32 -51.20
N GLN A 158 -0.88 -34.70 -50.14
CA GLN A 158 -1.42 -35.39 -48.97
C GLN A 158 -2.95 -35.56 -49.05
N PRO A 159 -3.54 -36.56 -48.38
CA PRO A 159 -4.99 -36.64 -48.22
C PRO A 159 -5.56 -35.37 -47.56
N VAL A 160 -6.73 -34.91 -48.03
CA VAL A 160 -7.43 -33.81 -47.36
C VAL A 160 -7.92 -34.30 -46.00
N GLN A 161 -7.61 -33.54 -44.95
CA GLN A 161 -8.22 -33.76 -43.65
C GLN A 161 -9.57 -33.07 -43.59
N TRP A 162 -10.62 -33.85 -43.37
CA TRP A 162 -12.00 -33.36 -43.26
C TRP A 162 -12.38 -33.29 -41.80
N ASP A 163 -13.14 -32.26 -41.44
CA ASP A 163 -13.83 -32.24 -40.15
C ASP A 163 -14.74 -33.47 -40.04
N PHE A 164 -14.82 -34.02 -38.83
CA PHE A 164 -15.65 -35.19 -38.56
C PHE A 164 -17.14 -34.85 -38.60
N MET A 165 -17.50 -33.56 -38.47
CA MET A 165 -18.87 -33.08 -38.59
C MET A 165 -19.13 -32.40 -39.94
N LEU A 166 -20.33 -32.65 -40.47
CA LEU A 166 -20.83 -31.93 -41.63
C LEU A 166 -21.26 -30.52 -41.19
N THR A 167 -20.82 -29.49 -41.91
CA THR A 167 -21.35 -28.14 -41.73
C THR A 167 -22.73 -28.08 -42.37
N THR A 168 -23.77 -27.82 -41.59
CA THR A 168 -25.17 -27.83 -42.03
C THR A 168 -25.84 -26.47 -41.88
N PRO A 169 -26.97 -26.23 -42.57
CA PRO A 169 -27.82 -25.07 -42.29
C PRO A 169 -28.27 -25.05 -40.83
N THR A 170 -28.44 -23.85 -40.26
CA THR A 170 -29.17 -23.70 -38.99
C THR A 170 -30.62 -24.10 -39.16
N ASP A 171 -31.09 -25.05 -38.35
CA ASP A 171 -32.44 -25.61 -38.48
C ASP A 171 -33.54 -24.56 -38.28
N PRO A 172 -34.45 -24.38 -39.27
CA PRO A 172 -35.63 -23.54 -39.09
C PRO A 172 -36.63 -24.18 -38.12
N GLY A 173 -37.24 -23.36 -37.27
CA GLY A 173 -38.20 -23.87 -36.29
C GLY A 173 -38.56 -22.88 -35.20
N ARG A 174 -39.38 -23.34 -34.26
CA ARG A 174 -39.70 -22.62 -33.03
C ARG A 174 -39.06 -23.34 -31.84
N TYR A 175 -38.37 -22.56 -31.03
CA TYR A 175 -37.54 -22.99 -29.93
C TYR A 175 -37.79 -22.10 -28.71
N ARG A 176 -37.19 -22.46 -27.58
CA ARG A 176 -37.11 -21.63 -26.38
C ARG A 176 -35.67 -21.56 -25.88
N VAL A 177 -35.25 -20.35 -25.49
CA VAL A 177 -33.96 -20.12 -24.84
C VAL A 177 -33.92 -20.89 -23.53
N LEU A 178 -33.00 -21.85 -23.42
CA LEU A 178 -32.85 -22.72 -22.26
C LEU A 178 -32.06 -22.04 -21.14
N LYS A 179 -30.88 -21.51 -21.47
CA LYS A 179 -30.00 -20.77 -20.56
C LYS A 179 -28.86 -20.10 -21.34
N PHE A 180 -28.14 -19.22 -20.65
CA PHE A 180 -26.80 -18.77 -21.03
C PHE A 180 -25.77 -19.42 -20.10
N THR A 181 -24.55 -19.64 -20.58
CA THR A 181 -23.42 -20.15 -19.79
C THR A 181 -22.14 -19.43 -20.20
N ASP A 182 -21.24 -19.20 -19.25
CA ASP A 182 -19.92 -18.58 -19.46
C ASP A 182 -18.79 -19.63 -19.60
N HIS A 183 -19.16 -20.91 -19.48
CA HIS A 183 -18.31 -22.06 -19.74
C HIS A 183 -19.19 -23.21 -20.27
N TYR A 184 -19.06 -23.55 -21.56
CA TYR A 184 -19.81 -24.63 -22.20
C TYR A 184 -18.91 -25.83 -22.45
N LEU A 185 -19.23 -26.95 -21.79
CA LEU A 185 -18.55 -28.22 -21.98
C LEU A 185 -19.19 -28.99 -23.13
N SER A 186 -18.45 -29.17 -24.23
CA SER A 186 -18.87 -30.02 -25.34
C SER A 186 -18.39 -31.44 -25.14
N ASN A 187 -19.24 -32.44 -25.40
CA ASN A 187 -18.78 -33.84 -25.42
C ASN A 187 -17.88 -34.12 -26.64
N ALA A 188 -18.17 -33.48 -27.77
CA ALA A 188 -17.43 -33.68 -29.02
C ALA A 188 -16.07 -32.95 -29.01
N TYR A 189 -16.00 -31.80 -28.34
CA TYR A 189 -14.79 -30.98 -28.22
C TYR A 189 -14.26 -30.92 -26.78
N TYR A 190 -14.51 -31.96 -25.98
CA TYR A 190 -14.29 -31.96 -24.53
C TYR A 190 -12.88 -31.52 -24.13
N GLN A 191 -11.86 -32.01 -24.85
CA GLN A 191 -10.47 -31.68 -24.55
C GLN A 191 -10.15 -30.18 -24.72
N ASN A 192 -10.86 -29.49 -25.62
CA ASN A 192 -10.68 -28.07 -25.88
C ASN A 192 -11.58 -27.21 -24.96
N THR A 193 -12.73 -27.75 -24.56
CA THR A 193 -13.73 -27.01 -23.78
C THR A 193 -13.65 -27.21 -22.28
N ILE A 194 -12.88 -28.17 -21.78
CA ILE A 194 -12.76 -28.43 -20.33
C ILE A 194 -12.12 -27.27 -19.56
N ILE A 195 -11.33 -26.44 -20.24
CA ILE A 195 -10.73 -25.25 -19.65
C ILE A 195 -11.55 -24.03 -20.06
N PRO A 196 -12.04 -23.20 -19.12
CA PRO A 196 -12.74 -21.97 -19.45
C PRO A 196 -11.90 -21.04 -20.33
N PHE A 197 -12.53 -20.33 -21.25
CA PHE A 197 -11.87 -19.29 -22.03
C PHE A 197 -11.27 -18.23 -21.08
N GLY A 198 -10.00 -17.90 -21.28
CA GLY A 198 -9.25 -16.89 -20.53
C GLY A 198 -8.73 -17.35 -19.16
N ALA A 199 -8.91 -18.62 -18.79
CA ALA A 199 -8.39 -19.19 -17.55
C ALA A 199 -6.84 -19.19 -17.55
N TRP A 200 -6.25 -18.89 -16.39
CA TRP A 200 -4.81 -19.00 -16.18
C TRP A 200 -4.39 -20.46 -16.09
N LEU A 201 -3.47 -20.84 -16.96
CA LEU A 201 -2.72 -22.09 -16.91
C LEU A 201 -1.40 -21.77 -16.21
N VAL A 202 -1.15 -22.39 -15.06
CA VAL A 202 0.03 -22.12 -14.23
C VAL A 202 0.80 -23.42 -14.00
N LYS A 203 2.12 -23.34 -14.12
CA LYS A 203 3.01 -24.45 -13.79
C LYS A 203 3.34 -24.44 -12.30
N GLN A 204 2.87 -25.44 -11.58
CA GLN A 204 3.15 -25.65 -10.15
C GLN A 204 4.01 -26.91 -9.99
N GLY A 205 5.33 -26.71 -9.82
CA GLY A 205 6.31 -27.80 -9.90
C GLY A 205 6.33 -28.44 -11.29
N ASP A 206 6.09 -29.75 -11.38
CA ASP A 206 6.04 -30.50 -12.63
C ASP A 206 4.64 -30.58 -13.27
N LYS A 207 3.61 -30.01 -12.64
CA LYS A 207 2.23 -30.10 -13.10
C LYS A 207 1.72 -28.77 -13.64
N TRP A 208 0.95 -28.84 -14.70
CA TRP A 208 0.15 -27.72 -15.20
C TRP A 208 -1.24 -27.79 -14.61
N THR A 209 -1.66 -26.67 -14.00
CA THR A 209 -2.98 -26.55 -13.38
C THR A 209 -3.69 -25.28 -13.85
N PHE A 210 -5.01 -25.28 -13.77
CA PHE A 210 -5.85 -24.10 -13.96
C PHE A 210 -6.85 -23.98 -12.82
N GLU A 211 -7.29 -22.77 -12.51
CA GLU A 211 -8.27 -22.53 -11.46
C GLU A 211 -9.66 -22.26 -12.05
N GLU A 212 -10.67 -22.92 -11.48
CA GLU A 212 -12.08 -22.66 -11.76
C GLU A 212 -12.89 -22.81 -10.45
N ASN A 213 -13.76 -21.85 -10.12
CA ASN A 213 -14.58 -21.89 -8.91
C ASN A 213 -13.77 -22.12 -7.61
N ASN A 214 -12.63 -21.42 -7.47
CA ASN A 214 -11.68 -21.53 -6.35
C ASN A 214 -11.09 -22.94 -6.14
N LYS A 215 -11.03 -23.74 -7.21
CA LYS A 215 -10.43 -25.08 -7.20
C LYS A 215 -9.44 -25.21 -8.35
N TRP A 216 -8.32 -25.87 -8.07
CA TRP A 216 -7.29 -26.15 -9.06
C TRP A 216 -7.51 -27.52 -9.72
N TYR A 217 -7.55 -27.52 -11.04
CA TYR A 217 -7.70 -28.70 -11.88
C TYR A 217 -6.45 -28.92 -12.73
N GLN A 218 -6.20 -30.16 -13.11
CA GLN A 218 -5.09 -30.50 -13.98
C GLN A 218 -5.40 -30.13 -15.43
N VAL A 219 -4.45 -29.48 -16.10
CA VAL A 219 -4.54 -29.18 -17.54
C VAL A 219 -4.46 -30.48 -18.34
N PRO A 220 -5.32 -30.70 -19.36
CA PRO A 220 -5.26 -31.87 -20.24
C PRO A 220 -3.89 -32.06 -20.89
N ALA A 221 -3.46 -33.32 -21.02
CA ALA A 221 -2.14 -33.64 -21.54
C ALA A 221 -1.88 -33.09 -22.96
N THR A 222 -2.90 -33.03 -23.81
CA THR A 222 -2.80 -32.47 -25.17
C THR A 222 -2.46 -30.98 -25.15
N ILE A 223 -3.10 -30.20 -24.28
CA ILE A 223 -2.83 -28.77 -24.08
C ILE A 223 -1.44 -28.56 -23.44
N VAL A 224 -1.03 -29.43 -22.52
CA VAL A 224 0.34 -29.40 -21.95
C VAL A 224 1.40 -29.65 -23.02
N VAL A 225 1.19 -30.65 -23.89
CA VAL A 225 2.11 -30.93 -25.01
C VAL A 225 2.19 -29.72 -25.93
N ASP A 226 1.07 -29.08 -26.23
CA ASP A 226 1.03 -27.91 -27.11
C ASP A 226 1.73 -26.68 -26.50
N LEU A 227 1.50 -26.38 -25.21
CA LEU A 227 2.19 -25.31 -24.48
C LEU A 227 3.73 -25.43 -24.51
N ASN A 228 4.24 -26.66 -24.53
CA ASN A 228 5.68 -26.94 -24.58
C ASN A 228 6.28 -26.81 -25.99
N LYS A 229 5.46 -26.62 -27.04
CA LYS A 229 5.95 -26.35 -28.39
C LYS A 229 6.39 -24.88 -28.52
N PRO A 230 7.32 -24.59 -29.46
CA PRO A 230 7.57 -23.22 -29.91
C PRO A 230 6.27 -22.55 -30.37
N GLU A 231 6.12 -21.25 -30.14
CA GLU A 231 4.90 -20.49 -30.44
C GLU A 231 4.38 -20.71 -31.87
N ALA A 232 5.27 -20.64 -32.87
CA ALA A 232 4.93 -20.86 -34.28
C ALA A 232 4.47 -22.30 -34.63
N LYS A 233 4.51 -23.24 -33.68
CA LYS A 233 4.09 -24.65 -33.84
C LYS A 233 2.94 -25.03 -32.90
N ARG A 234 2.42 -24.09 -32.12
CA ARG A 234 1.26 -24.33 -31.25
C ARG A 234 0.00 -24.47 -32.10
N PHE A 235 -0.86 -25.39 -31.69
CA PHE A 235 -2.16 -25.60 -32.30
C PHE A 235 -3.22 -24.71 -31.65
N TYR A 236 -3.16 -24.53 -30.33
CA TYR A 236 -4.11 -23.70 -29.60
C TYR A 236 -3.63 -22.27 -29.45
N ASN A 237 -4.60 -21.36 -29.30
CA ASN A 237 -4.33 -19.96 -29.01
C ASN A 237 -4.09 -19.76 -27.50
N TYR A 238 -3.08 -18.96 -27.19
CA TYR A 238 -2.72 -18.53 -25.85
C TYR A 238 -2.37 -17.04 -25.85
N TYR A 239 -2.58 -16.37 -24.73
CA TYR A 239 -2.17 -14.99 -24.52
C TYR A 239 -1.63 -14.79 -23.10
N ASP A 240 -1.02 -13.63 -22.82
CA ASP A 240 -0.35 -13.34 -21.54
C ASP A 240 0.64 -14.44 -21.12
N VAL A 241 1.49 -14.84 -22.07
CA VAL A 241 2.46 -15.92 -21.90
C VAL A 241 3.63 -15.43 -21.05
N ASN A 242 3.79 -16.00 -19.86
CA ASN A 242 4.91 -15.78 -18.98
C ASN A 242 5.96 -16.88 -19.17
N THR A 243 7.22 -16.50 -19.29
CA THR A 243 8.35 -17.42 -19.41
C THR A 243 9.33 -17.30 -18.23
N ASP A 244 10.01 -18.39 -17.90
CA ASP A 244 11.16 -18.36 -16.99
C ASP A 244 12.41 -17.76 -17.67
N ALA A 245 13.50 -17.66 -16.91
CA ALA A 245 14.78 -17.14 -17.40
C ALA A 245 15.40 -17.97 -18.55
N ALA A 246 14.94 -19.21 -18.75
CA ALA A 246 15.37 -20.08 -19.85
C ALA A 246 14.42 -20.00 -21.06
N GLY A 247 13.43 -19.08 -21.04
CA GLY A 247 12.44 -18.91 -22.10
C GLY A 247 11.35 -19.98 -22.13
N ARG A 248 11.22 -20.81 -21.10
CA ARG A 248 10.19 -21.85 -21.01
C ARG A 248 8.92 -21.26 -20.44
N VAL A 249 7.76 -21.60 -21.01
CA VAL A 249 6.47 -21.11 -20.53
C VAL A 249 6.21 -21.64 -19.12
N VAL A 250 5.85 -20.74 -18.20
CA VAL A 250 5.47 -21.04 -16.81
C VAL A 250 4.04 -20.64 -16.49
N ALA A 251 3.46 -19.71 -17.24
CA ALA A 251 2.03 -19.43 -17.20
C ALA A 251 1.53 -18.89 -18.54
N ALA A 252 0.26 -19.08 -18.84
CA ALA A 252 -0.42 -18.49 -20.00
C ALA A 252 -1.93 -18.47 -19.76
N ARG A 253 -2.67 -17.58 -20.45
CA ARG A 253 -4.13 -17.65 -20.51
C ARG A 253 -4.58 -18.48 -21.70
N TYR A 254 -5.57 -19.34 -21.47
CA TYR A 254 -6.12 -20.22 -22.49
C TYR A 254 -7.10 -19.48 -23.41
N ALA A 255 -6.91 -19.56 -24.72
CA ALA A 255 -7.84 -19.03 -25.72
C ALA A 255 -8.21 -20.06 -26.81
N GLY A 256 -7.86 -21.33 -26.60
CA GLY A 256 -8.19 -22.44 -27.50
C GLY A 256 -9.63 -22.97 -27.35
N HIS A 257 -10.47 -22.33 -26.53
CA HIS A 257 -11.84 -22.76 -26.30
C HIS A 257 -12.74 -22.37 -27.49
N ASP A 258 -13.26 -23.35 -28.22
CA ASP A 258 -13.97 -23.17 -29.51
C ASP A 258 -15.17 -22.21 -29.44
N PHE A 259 -15.88 -22.19 -28.29
CA PHE A 259 -17.13 -21.44 -28.13
C PHE A 259 -16.98 -20.06 -27.46
N GLY A 260 -15.76 -19.56 -27.28
CA GLY A 260 -15.52 -18.29 -26.60
C GLY A 260 -15.94 -18.32 -25.13
N GLN A 261 -16.39 -17.18 -24.59
CA GLN A 261 -16.78 -17.03 -23.19
C GLN A 261 -18.28 -17.26 -23.02
N GLU A 262 -19.15 -16.52 -23.71
CA GLU A 262 -20.61 -16.64 -23.57
C GLU A 262 -21.26 -17.54 -24.63
N VAL A 263 -22.12 -18.46 -24.18
CA VAL A 263 -22.92 -19.35 -25.03
C VAL A 263 -24.40 -19.29 -24.66
N MET A 264 -25.25 -19.08 -25.66
CA MET A 264 -26.71 -19.19 -25.60
C MET A 264 -27.14 -20.60 -26.03
N LEU A 265 -27.97 -21.25 -25.23
CA LEU A 265 -28.50 -22.59 -25.52
C LEU A 265 -30.01 -22.55 -25.69
N TRP A 266 -30.57 -23.30 -26.64
CA TRP A 266 -32.02 -23.43 -26.85
C TRP A 266 -32.46 -24.84 -27.25
N THR A 267 -33.77 -25.11 -27.14
CA THR A 267 -34.38 -26.40 -27.50
C THR A 267 -35.84 -26.20 -27.92
N VAL A 268 -36.40 -27.13 -28.69
CA VAL A 268 -37.79 -27.12 -29.19
C VAL A 268 -38.81 -27.08 -28.04
N ASP A 269 -38.57 -27.81 -26.95
CA ASP A 269 -39.52 -28.00 -25.85
C ASP A 269 -39.13 -27.29 -24.53
N GLY A 270 -38.00 -26.59 -24.52
CA GLY A 270 -37.46 -25.95 -23.31
C GLY A 270 -36.83 -26.91 -22.28
N LYS A 271 -36.72 -28.22 -22.55
CA LYS A 271 -36.36 -29.26 -21.56
C LYS A 271 -35.33 -30.32 -22.00
N ASN A 272 -35.10 -30.55 -23.30
CA ASN A 272 -34.21 -31.63 -23.78
C ASN A 272 -32.69 -31.41 -23.57
N TYR A 273 -31.95 -32.54 -23.53
CA TYR A 273 -30.53 -32.66 -23.16
C TYR A 273 -29.50 -32.29 -24.25
N TYR A 274 -29.90 -32.18 -25.52
CA TYR A 274 -29.01 -31.77 -26.62
C TYR A 274 -29.47 -30.42 -27.19
N PRO A 275 -29.11 -29.29 -26.53
CA PRO A 275 -29.55 -27.98 -26.98
C PRO A 275 -28.75 -27.53 -28.20
N GLU A 276 -29.44 -26.88 -29.13
CA GLU A 276 -28.83 -26.04 -30.16
C GLU A 276 -28.20 -24.81 -29.50
N MET A 277 -27.22 -24.20 -30.17
CA MET A 277 -26.40 -23.18 -29.53
C MET A 277 -26.00 -22.01 -30.43
N GLY A 278 -25.72 -20.89 -29.77
CA GLY A 278 -25.19 -19.70 -30.41
C GLY A 278 -24.22 -18.97 -29.50
N TYR A 279 -23.14 -18.48 -30.06
CA TYR A 279 -21.95 -18.05 -29.32
C TYR A 279 -21.09 -17.11 -30.17
N ALA A 280 -20.10 -16.47 -29.55
CA ALA A 280 -19.00 -15.85 -30.30
C ALA A 280 -17.86 -16.86 -30.42
N ALA A 281 -17.36 -17.11 -31.64
CA ALA A 281 -16.28 -18.06 -31.85
C ALA A 281 -15.06 -17.72 -30.97
N GLY A 282 -14.42 -18.74 -30.37
CA GLY A 282 -13.26 -18.55 -29.49
C GLY A 282 -12.15 -17.75 -30.13
N VAL A 283 -11.87 -18.02 -31.40
CA VAL A 283 -10.86 -17.29 -32.18
C VAL A 283 -11.23 -15.81 -32.35
N LEU A 284 -12.51 -15.49 -32.59
CA LEU A 284 -12.97 -14.10 -32.67
C LEU A 284 -12.76 -13.34 -31.35
N ARG A 285 -12.99 -14.02 -30.22
CA ARG A 285 -12.74 -13.45 -28.90
C ARG A 285 -11.25 -13.28 -28.61
N TYR A 286 -10.42 -14.24 -29.03
CA TYR A 286 -8.96 -14.13 -28.96
C TYR A 286 -8.45 -12.94 -29.77
N GLU A 287 -8.93 -12.77 -30.99
CA GLU A 287 -8.59 -11.65 -31.86
C GLU A 287 -8.97 -10.29 -31.25
N GLN A 288 -10.13 -10.19 -30.59
CA GLN A 288 -10.50 -8.99 -29.85
C GLN A 288 -9.47 -8.64 -28.78
N ILE A 289 -9.01 -9.63 -28.02
CA ILE A 289 -8.00 -9.44 -26.97
C ILE A 289 -6.67 -9.01 -27.59
N MET A 290 -6.23 -9.66 -28.67
CA MET A 290 -4.99 -9.31 -29.34
C MET A 290 -5.05 -7.90 -29.94
N LEU A 291 -6.16 -7.52 -30.56
CA LEU A 291 -6.36 -6.17 -31.07
C LEU A 291 -6.32 -5.12 -29.95
N VAL A 292 -6.93 -5.39 -28.79
CA VAL A 292 -6.80 -4.50 -27.61
C VAL A 292 -5.33 -4.37 -27.22
N LYS A 293 -4.58 -5.48 -27.12
CA LYS A 293 -3.16 -5.46 -26.73
C LYS A 293 -2.29 -4.71 -27.73
N ASP A 294 -2.54 -4.90 -29.02
CA ASP A 294 -1.82 -4.20 -30.09
C ASP A 294 -2.09 -2.69 -30.05
N LEU A 295 -3.35 -2.29 -29.83
CA LEU A 295 -3.73 -0.88 -29.64
C LEU A 295 -3.08 -0.30 -28.37
N VAL A 296 -3.14 -1.01 -27.25
CA VAL A 296 -2.51 -0.61 -25.99
C VAL A 296 -1.01 -0.35 -26.17
N HIS A 297 -0.32 -1.21 -26.91
CA HIS A 297 1.10 -1.03 -27.21
C HIS A 297 1.37 0.29 -27.93
N ILE A 298 0.70 0.54 -29.07
CA ILE A 298 0.92 1.79 -29.84
C ILE A 298 0.42 3.04 -29.11
N LEU A 299 -0.58 2.90 -28.23
CA LEU A 299 -1.10 3.99 -27.40
C LEU A 299 -0.15 4.38 -26.26
N THR A 300 0.69 3.45 -25.77
CA THR A 300 1.51 3.66 -24.56
C THR A 300 3.01 3.73 -24.83
N VAL A 301 3.50 3.22 -25.97
CA VAL A 301 4.93 3.22 -26.28
C VAL A 301 5.50 4.65 -26.29
N PRO A 302 6.70 4.92 -25.73
CA PRO A 302 7.29 6.26 -25.77
C PRO A 302 7.69 6.68 -27.19
N GLY A 303 7.61 7.96 -27.51
CA GLY A 303 8.05 8.48 -28.82
C GLY A 303 7.13 9.57 -29.36
N ASP A 304 7.25 9.84 -30.66
CA ASP A 304 6.34 10.72 -31.40
C ASP A 304 4.94 10.09 -31.60
N ASP A 305 4.08 10.85 -32.30
CA ASP A 305 2.71 10.49 -32.63
C ASP A 305 2.54 10.20 -34.13
N ASP A 306 3.65 9.89 -34.82
CA ASP A 306 3.63 9.51 -36.22
C ASP A 306 3.05 8.09 -36.37
N PHE A 307 2.06 7.96 -37.25
CA PHE A 307 1.34 6.71 -37.44
C PHE A 307 2.26 5.59 -37.92
N ASP A 308 3.03 5.83 -38.98
CA ASP A 308 3.86 4.79 -39.61
C ASP A 308 4.98 4.32 -38.67
N HIS A 309 5.58 5.24 -37.91
CA HIS A 309 6.56 4.91 -36.91
C HIS A 309 5.98 4.03 -35.78
N LEU A 310 4.78 4.33 -35.29
CA LEU A 310 4.14 3.54 -34.22
C LEU A 310 3.70 2.16 -34.68
N ILE A 311 3.15 2.06 -35.90
CA ILE A 311 2.78 0.76 -36.49
C ILE A 311 4.00 -0.14 -36.66
N ALA A 312 5.15 0.40 -37.07
CA ALA A 312 6.39 -0.36 -37.21
C ALA A 312 6.91 -0.94 -35.88
N GLN A 313 6.48 -0.40 -34.74
CA GLN A 313 6.85 -0.89 -33.41
C GLN A 313 5.95 -2.01 -32.89
N ASN A 314 4.89 -2.39 -33.61
CA ASN A 314 4.02 -3.52 -33.29
C ASN A 314 4.08 -4.57 -34.41
N HIS A 315 4.43 -5.81 -34.07
CA HIS A 315 4.60 -6.90 -35.04
C HIS A 315 3.34 -7.20 -35.85
N ASN A 316 2.18 -7.26 -35.18
CA ASN A 316 0.91 -7.59 -35.81
C ASN A 316 0.45 -6.48 -36.75
N PHE A 317 0.49 -5.22 -36.33
CA PHE A 317 0.13 -4.11 -37.22
C PHE A 317 1.10 -3.94 -38.38
N SER A 318 2.39 -4.22 -38.19
CA SER A 318 3.36 -4.26 -39.30
C SER A 318 2.98 -5.32 -40.33
N PHE A 319 2.57 -6.50 -39.88
CA PHE A 319 2.08 -7.57 -40.75
C PHE A 319 0.76 -7.18 -41.45
N TYR A 320 -0.18 -6.56 -40.75
CA TYR A 320 -1.45 -6.10 -41.34
C TYR A 320 -1.23 -5.01 -42.39
N LYS A 321 -0.25 -4.12 -42.18
CA LYS A 321 0.19 -3.14 -43.17
C LYS A 321 0.73 -3.81 -44.43
N GLU A 322 1.62 -4.79 -44.27
CA GLU A 322 2.16 -5.55 -45.41
C GLU A 322 1.05 -6.25 -46.20
N LEU A 323 0.09 -6.88 -45.50
CA LEU A 323 -1.08 -7.49 -46.12
C LEU A 323 -1.93 -6.47 -46.88
N ALA A 324 -2.14 -5.27 -46.33
CA ALA A 324 -2.91 -4.22 -46.99
C ALA A 324 -2.21 -3.70 -48.26
N GLU A 325 -0.91 -3.42 -48.19
CA GLU A 325 -0.10 -2.90 -49.31
C GLU A 325 0.07 -3.93 -50.44
N HIS A 326 0.03 -5.22 -50.12
CA HIS A 326 0.23 -6.30 -51.09
C HIS A 326 -0.98 -7.23 -51.24
N LYS A 327 -2.17 -6.77 -50.83
CA LYS A 327 -3.40 -7.57 -50.78
C LYS A 327 -3.72 -8.33 -52.05
N THR A 328 -3.71 -7.65 -53.19
CA THR A 328 -4.02 -8.27 -54.50
C THR A 328 -3.01 -9.34 -54.87
N LYS A 329 -1.72 -9.11 -54.58
CA LYS A 329 -0.67 -10.10 -54.82
C LYS A 329 -0.88 -11.33 -53.94
N TYR A 330 -1.12 -11.16 -52.64
CA TYR A 330 -1.40 -12.26 -51.73
C TYR A 330 -2.62 -13.09 -52.15
N GLN A 331 -3.70 -12.45 -52.60
CA GLN A 331 -4.89 -13.15 -53.10
C GLN A 331 -4.63 -13.92 -54.41
N GLN A 332 -3.85 -13.33 -55.32
CA GLN A 332 -3.44 -13.99 -56.55
C GLN A 332 -2.54 -15.20 -56.27
N ASP A 333 -1.55 -15.04 -55.38
CA ASP A 333 -0.63 -16.09 -54.97
C ASP A 333 -1.38 -17.23 -54.25
N LEU A 334 -2.38 -16.91 -53.43
CA LEU A 334 -3.21 -17.91 -52.74
C LEU A 334 -3.89 -18.85 -53.73
N LEU A 335 -4.54 -18.32 -54.77
CA LEU A 335 -5.17 -19.16 -55.81
C LEU A 335 -4.13 -19.80 -56.73
N ALA A 336 -3.05 -19.10 -57.10
CA ALA A 336 -2.01 -19.61 -58.00
C ALA A 336 -1.24 -20.78 -57.38
N ASN A 337 -1.03 -20.77 -56.06
CA ASN A 337 -0.31 -21.81 -55.32
C ASN A 337 -1.23 -22.83 -54.64
N ALA A 338 -2.55 -22.64 -54.68
CA ALA A 338 -3.51 -23.59 -54.12
C ALA A 338 -3.36 -25.00 -54.72
N ASP A 339 -3.65 -26.01 -53.90
CA ASP A 339 -3.71 -27.42 -54.31
C ASP A 339 -4.62 -27.61 -55.54
N PRO A 340 -4.26 -28.46 -56.51
CA PRO A 340 -5.07 -28.70 -57.71
C PRO A 340 -6.55 -29.05 -57.41
N ARG A 341 -6.83 -29.72 -56.28
CA ARG A 341 -8.18 -30.07 -55.84
C ARG A 341 -8.98 -28.83 -55.44
N VAL A 342 -8.35 -27.86 -54.78
CA VAL A 342 -8.97 -26.58 -54.39
C VAL A 342 -9.25 -25.73 -55.63
N LYS A 343 -8.29 -25.64 -56.55
CA LYS A 343 -8.47 -24.94 -57.84
C LYS A 343 -9.64 -25.52 -58.62
N LYS A 344 -9.70 -26.84 -58.75
CA LYS A 344 -10.79 -27.54 -59.42
C LYS A 344 -12.14 -27.22 -58.77
N ALA A 345 -12.24 -27.34 -57.43
CA ALA A 345 -13.45 -27.04 -56.69
C ALA A 345 -13.91 -25.58 -56.88
N TYR A 346 -12.98 -24.63 -56.84
CA TYR A 346 -13.26 -23.22 -57.11
C TYR A 346 -13.81 -22.98 -58.52
N THR A 347 -13.18 -23.56 -59.55
CA THR A 347 -13.66 -23.47 -60.95
C THR A 347 -15.03 -24.11 -61.12
N GLU A 348 -15.24 -25.32 -60.60
CA GLU A 348 -16.52 -26.05 -60.70
C GLU A 348 -17.66 -25.30 -59.99
N TYR A 349 -17.38 -24.68 -58.83
CA TYR A 349 -18.34 -23.82 -58.13
C TYR A 349 -18.71 -22.60 -58.98
N ARG A 350 -17.71 -21.87 -59.49
CA ARG A 350 -17.90 -20.64 -60.30
C ARG A 350 -18.69 -20.88 -61.58
N GLU A 351 -18.53 -22.04 -62.19
CA GLU A 351 -19.21 -22.41 -63.43
C GLU A 351 -20.55 -23.14 -63.20
N ASN A 352 -20.98 -23.29 -61.93
CA ASN A 352 -22.18 -24.04 -61.55
C ASN A 352 -22.15 -25.51 -62.04
N ARG A 353 -20.97 -26.14 -62.00
CA ARG A 353 -20.68 -27.51 -62.46
C ARG A 353 -20.25 -28.44 -61.33
N LEU A 354 -20.65 -28.17 -60.09
CA LEU A 354 -20.36 -29.02 -58.93
C LEU A 354 -20.83 -30.48 -59.15
N PRO A 355 -20.17 -31.48 -58.55
CA PRO A 355 -20.57 -32.88 -58.66
C PRO A 355 -22.05 -33.11 -58.28
N ARG A 356 -22.70 -34.05 -58.99
CA ARG A 356 -24.07 -34.48 -58.68
C ARG A 356 -24.13 -35.45 -57.50
N ASN A 357 -23.06 -36.23 -57.27
CA ASN A 357 -22.95 -37.09 -56.11
C ASN A 357 -22.85 -36.23 -54.84
N GLN A 358 -23.69 -36.54 -53.84
CA GLN A 358 -23.83 -35.75 -52.63
C GLN A 358 -22.51 -35.59 -51.84
N GLN A 359 -21.79 -36.69 -51.60
CA GLN A 359 -20.53 -36.65 -50.86
C GLN A 359 -19.47 -35.84 -51.62
N SER A 360 -19.32 -36.09 -52.92
CA SER A 360 -18.36 -35.32 -53.74
C SER A 360 -18.75 -33.85 -53.85
N ARG A 361 -20.05 -33.51 -53.85
CA ARG A 361 -20.54 -32.14 -53.82
C ARG A 361 -20.14 -31.45 -52.52
N TYR A 362 -20.36 -32.10 -51.38
CA TYR A 362 -20.03 -31.55 -50.06
C TYR A 362 -18.52 -31.34 -49.90
N GLN A 363 -17.70 -32.25 -50.42
CA GLN A 363 -16.25 -32.10 -50.43
C GLN A 363 -15.80 -30.96 -51.37
N ALA A 364 -16.40 -30.83 -52.56
CA ALA A 364 -16.08 -29.73 -53.46
C ALA A 364 -16.46 -28.36 -52.87
N LEU A 365 -17.64 -28.26 -52.25
CA LEU A 365 -18.05 -27.06 -51.51
C LEU A 365 -17.09 -26.77 -50.34
N GLY A 366 -16.67 -27.80 -49.61
CA GLY A 366 -15.67 -27.69 -48.55
C GLY A 366 -14.35 -27.07 -48.98
N LEU A 367 -13.79 -27.54 -50.10
CA LEU A 367 -12.54 -26.99 -50.64
C LEU A 367 -12.71 -25.57 -51.18
N TYR A 368 -13.89 -25.23 -51.72
CA TYR A 368 -14.21 -23.85 -52.09
C TYR A 368 -14.26 -22.95 -50.86
N HIS A 369 -14.94 -23.38 -49.79
CA HIS A 369 -15.03 -22.65 -48.53
C HIS A 369 -13.67 -22.49 -47.85
N TYR A 370 -12.80 -23.50 -47.91
CA TYR A 370 -11.42 -23.41 -47.43
C TYR A 370 -10.64 -22.26 -48.10
N LEU A 371 -10.71 -22.14 -49.43
CA LEU A 371 -10.07 -21.04 -50.15
C LEU A 371 -10.70 -19.69 -49.81
N ARG A 372 -12.03 -19.63 -49.75
CA ARG A 372 -12.80 -18.42 -49.41
C ARG A 372 -12.46 -17.92 -48.00
N PHE A 373 -12.36 -18.81 -47.02
CA PHE A 373 -12.03 -18.47 -45.64
C PHE A 373 -10.63 -17.83 -45.55
N ASN A 374 -9.63 -18.45 -46.19
CA ASN A 374 -8.28 -17.88 -46.25
C ASN A 374 -8.26 -16.50 -46.91
N GLN A 375 -9.04 -16.30 -47.98
CA GLN A 375 -9.18 -14.99 -48.63
C GLN A 375 -9.83 -13.95 -47.70
N LEU A 376 -10.89 -14.33 -46.99
CA LEU A 376 -11.59 -13.44 -46.05
C LEU A 376 -10.72 -13.07 -44.83
N GLN A 377 -9.84 -13.98 -44.37
CA GLN A 377 -8.88 -13.66 -43.31
C GLN A 377 -7.87 -12.60 -43.75
N ILE A 378 -7.32 -12.73 -44.97
CA ILE A 378 -6.47 -11.70 -45.58
C ILE A 378 -7.24 -10.37 -45.70
N ASP A 379 -8.48 -10.42 -46.21
CA ASP A 379 -9.33 -9.23 -46.35
C ASP A 379 -9.54 -8.50 -45.03
N LYS A 380 -9.83 -9.25 -43.97
CA LYS A 380 -10.09 -8.74 -42.63
C LYS A 380 -8.83 -8.14 -41.98
N GLN A 381 -7.71 -8.85 -42.01
CA GLN A 381 -6.46 -8.35 -41.42
C GLN A 381 -5.95 -7.11 -42.16
N ALA A 382 -6.03 -7.08 -43.50
CA ALA A 382 -5.75 -5.87 -44.27
C ALA A 382 -6.71 -4.74 -43.92
N TYR A 383 -8.00 -5.04 -43.72
CA TYR A 383 -9.00 -4.05 -43.30
C TYR A 383 -8.69 -3.45 -41.93
N TRP A 384 -8.14 -4.22 -40.97
CA TRP A 384 -7.76 -3.69 -39.66
C TRP A 384 -6.77 -2.53 -39.76
N TYR A 385 -5.73 -2.67 -40.59
CA TYR A 385 -4.76 -1.60 -40.81
C TYR A 385 -5.42 -0.37 -41.48
N GLU A 386 -6.18 -0.57 -42.56
CA GLU A 386 -6.85 0.53 -43.27
C GLU A 386 -7.84 1.28 -42.37
N LYS A 387 -8.57 0.53 -41.55
CA LYS A 387 -9.53 1.06 -40.59
C LYS A 387 -8.83 1.82 -39.47
N LEU A 388 -7.75 1.28 -38.91
CA LEU A 388 -6.96 1.96 -37.90
C LEU A 388 -6.37 3.27 -38.44
N LYS A 389 -5.86 3.26 -39.68
CA LYS A 389 -5.35 4.45 -40.36
C LYS A 389 -6.44 5.51 -40.55
N LYS A 390 -7.65 5.10 -40.93
CA LYS A 390 -8.80 6.00 -41.06
C LYS A 390 -9.23 6.60 -39.73
N ASP A 391 -9.23 5.80 -38.67
CA ASP A 391 -9.63 6.20 -37.33
C ASP A 391 -8.46 6.81 -36.53
N TRP A 392 -7.27 6.97 -37.12
CA TRP A 392 -6.05 7.32 -36.40
C TRP A 392 -6.18 8.62 -35.61
N ARG A 393 -6.93 9.60 -36.13
CA ARG A 393 -7.17 10.86 -35.41
C ARG A 393 -7.78 10.65 -34.02
N PHE A 394 -8.69 9.68 -33.87
CA PHE A 394 -9.27 9.33 -32.58
C PHE A 394 -8.21 8.69 -31.66
N TRP A 395 -7.49 7.69 -32.16
CA TRP A 395 -6.46 6.99 -31.38
C TRP A 395 -5.28 7.89 -31.00
N GLN A 396 -4.92 8.84 -31.87
CA GLN A 396 -3.92 9.86 -31.61
C GLN A 396 -4.38 10.81 -30.50
N ASP A 397 -5.64 11.29 -30.52
CA ASP A 397 -6.20 12.11 -29.45
C ASP A 397 -6.21 11.33 -28.12
N LEU A 398 -6.63 10.06 -28.15
CA LEU A 398 -6.60 9.20 -26.96
C LEU A 398 -5.17 9.02 -26.43
N ARG A 399 -4.18 8.81 -27.31
CA ARG A 399 -2.77 8.67 -26.93
C ARG A 399 -2.22 9.92 -26.26
N VAL A 400 -2.49 11.11 -26.81
CA VAL A 400 -2.06 12.38 -26.22
C VAL A 400 -2.68 12.57 -24.84
N LYS A 401 -3.98 12.28 -24.71
CA LYS A 401 -4.70 12.36 -23.43
C LYS A 401 -4.20 11.32 -22.43
N LEU A 402 -3.90 10.10 -22.86
CA LEU A 402 -3.32 9.05 -22.01
C LEU A 402 -1.98 9.48 -21.43
N ARG A 403 -1.11 10.14 -22.20
CA ARG A 403 0.14 10.70 -21.65
C ARG A 403 -0.14 11.74 -20.57
N SER A 404 -1.06 12.67 -20.83
CA SER A 404 -1.49 13.67 -19.85
C SER A 404 -2.03 13.02 -18.58
N ASP A 405 -2.91 12.03 -18.73
CA ASP A 405 -3.51 11.29 -17.61
C ASP A 405 -2.45 10.52 -16.84
N PHE A 406 -1.52 9.83 -17.50
CA PHE A 406 -0.44 9.12 -16.79
C PHE A 406 0.53 10.06 -16.08
N ASP A 407 0.80 11.23 -16.65
CA ASP A 407 1.61 12.24 -15.99
C ASP A 407 0.87 12.83 -14.78
N HIS A 408 -0.43 13.09 -14.89
CA HIS A 408 -1.27 13.57 -13.78
C HIS A 408 -1.43 12.50 -12.69
N MET A 409 -1.71 11.26 -13.08
CA MET A 409 -1.77 10.07 -12.24
C MET A 409 -0.38 9.58 -11.80
N ARG A 410 0.71 10.24 -12.19
CA ARG A 410 2.14 9.91 -11.97
C ARG A 410 2.50 8.42 -12.13
N ILE A 411 1.98 7.77 -13.15
CA ILE A 411 2.25 6.35 -13.45
C ILE A 411 3.50 6.29 -14.32
N LEU A 412 4.60 5.74 -13.81
CA LEU A 412 5.88 5.77 -14.52
C LEU A 412 6.09 4.52 -15.37
N SER A 413 5.72 3.35 -14.85
CA SER A 413 6.01 2.08 -15.50
C SER A 413 5.18 1.88 -16.75
N LEU A 414 5.86 1.63 -17.88
CA LEU A 414 5.20 1.28 -19.15
C LEU A 414 4.25 0.08 -18.99
N ALA A 415 4.67 -0.95 -18.25
CA ALA A 415 3.84 -2.12 -18.02
C ALA A 415 2.56 -1.77 -17.23
N ASN A 416 2.64 -0.84 -16.27
CA ASN A 416 1.46 -0.42 -15.51
C ASN A 416 0.53 0.45 -16.36
N ARG A 417 1.09 1.34 -17.19
CA ARG A 417 0.32 2.11 -18.18
C ARG A 417 -0.43 1.16 -19.11
N GLN A 418 0.26 0.17 -19.67
CA GLN A 418 -0.33 -0.84 -20.56
C GLN A 418 -1.46 -1.62 -19.89
N ASN A 419 -1.23 -2.13 -18.67
CA ASN A 419 -2.26 -2.86 -17.92
C ASN A 419 -3.51 -2.02 -17.65
N LEU A 420 -3.34 -0.71 -17.37
CA LEU A 420 -4.46 0.19 -17.13
C LEU A 420 -5.25 0.47 -18.41
N VAL A 421 -4.58 0.80 -19.52
CA VAL A 421 -5.28 1.00 -20.79
C VAL A 421 -5.99 -0.27 -21.24
N GLU A 422 -5.33 -1.43 -21.12
CA GLU A 422 -5.93 -2.73 -21.44
C GLU A 422 -7.19 -2.98 -20.60
N GLY A 423 -7.11 -2.74 -19.28
CA GLY A 423 -8.24 -2.83 -18.38
C GLY A 423 -9.38 -1.89 -18.75
N TRP A 424 -9.09 -0.61 -19.00
CA TRP A 424 -10.10 0.39 -19.36
C TRP A 424 -10.79 0.07 -20.69
N LEU A 425 -10.04 -0.31 -21.72
CA LEU A 425 -10.61 -0.71 -23.01
C LEU A 425 -11.45 -1.99 -22.84
N THR A 426 -10.95 -2.98 -22.12
CA THR A 426 -11.66 -4.24 -21.86
C THR A 426 -12.95 -4.01 -21.07
N ASP A 427 -12.93 -3.13 -20.07
CA ASP A 427 -14.11 -2.79 -19.27
C ASP A 427 -15.19 -2.11 -20.13
N ARG A 428 -14.82 -1.18 -21.02
CA ARG A 428 -15.79 -0.61 -21.98
C ARG A 428 -16.37 -1.66 -22.92
N LEU A 429 -15.57 -2.64 -23.37
CA LEU A 429 -16.07 -3.75 -24.19
C LEU A 429 -17.08 -4.64 -23.46
N HIS A 430 -17.17 -4.54 -22.13
CA HIS A 430 -18.19 -5.18 -21.29
C HIS A 430 -19.22 -4.21 -20.72
N PHE A 431 -19.32 -3.01 -21.30
CA PHE A 431 -20.26 -1.94 -20.91
C PHE A 431 -20.11 -1.47 -19.46
N LYS A 432 -18.94 -1.70 -18.86
CA LYS A 432 -18.57 -1.10 -17.57
C LYS A 432 -18.06 0.31 -17.77
N THR A 433 -18.03 1.11 -16.72
CA THR A 433 -17.42 2.45 -16.73
C THR A 433 -16.03 2.36 -16.10
N PRO A 434 -14.95 2.40 -16.89
CA PRO A 434 -13.60 2.60 -16.39
C PRO A 434 -13.48 3.77 -15.42
N GLU A 435 -12.74 3.54 -14.34
CA GLU A 435 -12.40 4.55 -13.35
C GLU A 435 -10.88 4.66 -13.18
N ALA A 436 -10.43 5.81 -12.65
CA ALA A 436 -9.06 5.97 -12.22
C ALA A 436 -8.74 5.00 -11.05
N PRO A 437 -7.50 4.47 -10.96
CA PRO A 437 -7.11 3.55 -9.91
C PRO A 437 -7.39 4.11 -8.51
N GLY A 438 -7.79 3.25 -7.57
CA GLY A 438 -8.16 3.67 -6.20
C GLY A 438 -7.08 4.47 -5.48
N TYR A 439 -5.80 4.13 -5.67
CA TYR A 439 -4.69 4.89 -5.08
C TYR A 439 -4.59 6.32 -5.62
N VAL A 440 -4.97 6.58 -6.88
CA VAL A 440 -4.97 7.93 -7.45
C VAL A 440 -6.00 8.81 -6.76
N LYS A 441 -7.16 8.24 -6.36
CA LYS A 441 -8.17 8.95 -5.57
C LYS A 441 -7.62 9.39 -4.20
N VAL A 442 -6.73 8.61 -3.60
CA VAL A 442 -6.04 8.95 -2.34
C VAL A 442 -4.98 10.05 -2.52
N PHE A 443 -4.27 10.08 -3.65
CA PHE A 443 -3.37 11.21 -3.95
C PHE A 443 -4.16 12.49 -4.28
N ALA A 444 -5.27 12.38 -5.01
CA ALA A 444 -6.14 13.50 -5.36
C ALA A 444 -6.83 14.10 -4.12
N SER A 445 -7.12 13.30 -3.08
CA SER A 445 -7.66 13.81 -1.82
C SER A 445 -6.69 14.74 -1.07
N ASN A 446 -5.41 14.81 -1.49
CA ASN A 446 -4.32 15.51 -0.81
C ASN A 446 -4.17 15.09 0.67
N SER A 447 -4.76 13.97 1.07
CA SER A 447 -4.77 13.51 2.46
C SER A 447 -3.54 12.66 2.71
N TYR A 448 -2.52 13.32 3.22
CA TYR A 448 -1.27 12.71 3.63
C TYR A 448 -1.53 11.59 4.68
N THR A 449 -2.60 11.69 5.50
CA THR A 449 -3.05 10.62 6.42
C THR A 449 -3.55 9.34 5.73
N GLU A 450 -4.30 9.45 4.63
CA GLU A 450 -4.80 8.29 3.89
C GLU A 450 -3.68 7.55 3.19
N PHE A 451 -2.62 8.26 2.79
CA PHE A 451 -1.42 7.67 2.22
C PHE A 451 -0.72 6.69 3.18
N PHE A 452 -0.61 6.97 4.49
CA PHE A 452 -0.01 6.05 5.47
C PHE A 452 -0.98 4.99 6.02
N LYS A 453 -2.20 4.88 5.48
CA LYS A 453 -3.15 3.79 5.80
C LYS A 453 -3.14 2.81 4.63
N PRO A 454 -2.22 1.82 4.61
CA PRO A 454 -2.13 0.90 3.49
C PRO A 454 -3.43 0.10 3.38
N ASP A 455 -4.11 0.22 2.24
CA ASP A 455 -5.09 -0.78 1.79
C ASP A 455 -4.36 -1.74 0.84
N GLU A 456 -4.66 -3.04 0.89
CA GLU A 456 -3.93 -4.07 0.12
C GLU A 456 -3.93 -3.80 -1.40
N GLN A 457 -4.92 -3.04 -1.89
CA GLN A 457 -5.01 -2.62 -3.29
C GLN A 457 -3.93 -1.62 -3.72
N MET A 458 -3.18 -1.00 -2.79
CA MET A 458 -2.08 -0.09 -3.10
C MET A 458 -0.76 -0.81 -3.45
N ALA A 459 -0.63 -2.10 -3.12
CA ALA A 459 0.65 -2.82 -3.20
C ALA A 459 1.03 -3.33 -4.60
N LEU A 460 0.07 -3.56 -5.49
CA LEU A 460 0.29 -4.25 -6.78
C LEU A 460 1.21 -3.50 -7.78
N PHE A 461 1.39 -2.19 -7.61
CA PHE A 461 2.20 -1.36 -8.49
C PHE A 461 3.54 -0.93 -7.87
N SER A 462 3.75 -1.10 -6.56
CA SER A 462 4.83 -0.44 -5.83
C SER A 462 6.23 -0.90 -6.24
N ALA A 463 6.48 -2.21 -6.40
CA ALA A 463 7.83 -2.71 -6.72
C ALA A 463 8.32 -2.28 -8.11
N ARG A 464 7.43 -2.32 -9.12
CA ARG A 464 7.76 -1.89 -10.49
C ARG A 464 7.92 -0.37 -10.58
N GLU A 465 7.03 0.37 -9.94
CA GLU A 465 7.15 1.83 -9.84
C GLU A 465 8.42 2.22 -9.05
N LYS A 466 8.79 1.49 -8.00
CA LYS A 466 10.03 1.70 -7.22
C LYS A 466 11.27 1.58 -8.12
N GLN A 467 11.31 0.60 -9.02
CA GLN A 467 12.42 0.42 -9.96
C GLN A 467 12.51 1.55 -11.00
N GLU A 468 11.40 1.97 -11.59
CA GLU A 468 11.42 3.10 -12.54
C GLU A 468 11.74 4.42 -11.84
N MET A 469 11.25 4.60 -10.63
CA MET A 469 11.58 5.74 -9.78
C MET A 469 13.08 5.78 -9.46
N LEU A 470 13.75 4.66 -9.18
CA LEU A 470 15.21 4.62 -9.05
C LEU A 470 15.91 5.19 -10.27
N LYS A 471 15.45 4.83 -11.48
CA LYS A 471 16.02 5.34 -12.73
C LYS A 471 15.80 6.85 -12.87
N VAL A 472 14.63 7.35 -12.48
CA VAL A 472 14.33 8.80 -12.46
C VAL A 472 15.21 9.52 -11.44
N LEU A 473 15.28 9.04 -10.20
CA LEU A 473 16.11 9.61 -9.13
C LEU A 473 17.61 9.57 -9.44
N GLN A 474 18.08 8.61 -10.23
CA GLN A 474 19.47 8.56 -10.71
C GLN A 474 19.77 9.56 -11.83
N LYS A 475 18.75 9.96 -12.60
CA LYS A 475 18.87 10.93 -13.70
C LYS A 475 18.65 12.37 -13.23
N THR A 476 17.89 12.57 -12.16
CA THR A 476 17.58 13.90 -11.62
C THR A 476 18.65 14.36 -10.65
N THR A 477 19.45 15.36 -11.03
CA THR A 477 20.42 16.02 -10.15
C THR A 477 19.83 17.17 -9.32
N ASP A 478 18.61 17.61 -9.65
CA ASP A 478 18.04 18.89 -9.20
C ASP A 478 16.83 18.77 -8.27
N LEU A 479 16.60 17.59 -7.66
CA LEU A 479 15.50 17.44 -6.70
C LEU A 479 15.76 18.32 -5.46
N LYS A 480 14.97 19.38 -5.30
CA LYS A 480 15.00 20.27 -4.14
C LYS A 480 13.83 19.97 -3.22
N LEU A 481 14.15 19.65 -1.97
CA LEU A 481 13.19 19.30 -0.93
C LEU A 481 12.96 20.50 -0.02
N ALA A 482 11.74 21.03 0.01
CA ALA A 482 11.34 22.11 0.90
C ALA A 482 11.48 21.71 2.38
N THR A 483 11.32 20.43 2.70
CA THR A 483 11.48 19.86 4.06
C THR A 483 12.91 20.02 4.56
N VAL A 484 13.91 19.88 3.69
CA VAL A 484 15.32 20.07 4.07
C VAL A 484 15.54 21.51 4.53
N ASP A 485 15.02 22.48 3.78
CA ASP A 485 15.14 23.90 4.12
C ASP A 485 14.34 24.22 5.39
N ALA A 486 13.11 23.71 5.52
CA ALA A 486 12.28 23.92 6.70
C ALA A 486 12.91 23.33 7.98
N LEU A 487 13.50 22.14 7.90
CA LEU A 487 14.19 21.49 9.03
C LEU A 487 15.51 22.18 9.40
N ASN A 488 16.19 22.83 8.46
CA ASN A 488 17.36 23.66 8.76
C ASN A 488 16.97 25.02 9.36
N ASN A 489 15.80 25.56 9.01
CA ASN A 489 15.32 26.86 9.51
C ASN A 489 14.57 26.76 10.85
N TYR A 490 14.28 25.55 11.32
CA TYR A 490 13.60 25.30 12.58
C TYR A 490 14.53 24.52 13.51
N ASN A 491 14.77 25.03 14.73
CA ASN A 491 15.56 24.34 15.75
C ASN A 491 14.76 23.16 16.34
N PHE A 492 14.65 22.11 15.55
CA PHE A 492 13.85 20.93 15.85
C PHE A 492 14.32 20.22 17.14
N GLY A 493 15.61 20.33 17.46
CA GLY A 493 16.16 19.77 18.69
C GLY A 493 15.68 20.49 19.95
N VAL A 494 15.36 21.80 19.91
CA VAL A 494 14.82 22.53 21.09
C VAL A 494 13.43 22.01 21.38
N LEU A 495 12.59 21.93 20.33
CA LEU A 495 11.25 21.38 20.43
C LEU A 495 11.27 19.98 21.07
N LEU A 496 12.09 19.06 20.56
CA LEU A 496 12.15 17.70 21.10
C LEU A 496 12.68 17.67 22.53
N ASN A 497 13.71 18.47 22.84
CA ASN A 497 14.24 18.56 24.20
C ASN A 497 13.17 19.02 25.20
N ASP A 498 12.36 20.00 24.80
CA ASP A 498 11.30 20.55 25.64
C ASP A 498 10.13 19.59 25.76
N ILE A 499 9.70 18.98 24.65
CA ILE A 499 8.64 17.97 24.68
C ILE A 499 9.07 16.80 25.57
N LEU A 500 10.24 16.20 25.33
CA LEU A 500 10.68 14.99 26.05
C LEU A 500 10.74 15.19 27.55
N GLY A 501 11.10 16.39 28.02
CA GLY A 501 11.43 16.61 29.41
C GLY A 501 12.41 15.57 29.97
N ASP A 502 12.42 15.40 31.29
CA ASP A 502 13.28 14.42 31.96
C ASP A 502 12.43 13.28 32.55
N LEU A 503 12.82 12.02 32.30
CA LEU A 503 12.19 10.82 32.88
C LEU A 503 12.58 10.65 34.36
N TYR A 504 11.70 9.98 35.11
CA TYR A 504 11.83 9.75 36.53
C TYR A 504 12.08 8.28 36.88
N LYS A 505 13.36 7.93 37.02
CA LYS A 505 13.89 6.79 37.79
C LYS A 505 15.32 7.11 38.23
N SER A 506 15.50 7.83 39.33
CA SER A 506 16.84 8.10 39.86
C SER A 506 17.07 7.35 41.16
N HIS A 507 18.15 6.55 41.20
CA HIS A 507 18.67 5.90 42.40
C HIS A 507 19.68 6.79 43.15
N GLY A 508 19.80 8.07 42.78
CA GLY A 508 20.75 9.04 43.34
C GLY A 508 21.58 9.82 42.32
N CYS A 509 21.51 9.43 41.04
CA CYS A 509 22.18 10.10 39.93
C CYS A 509 21.45 11.38 39.48
N LEU A 510 22.13 12.20 38.68
CA LEU A 510 21.59 13.40 38.06
C LEU A 510 21.20 13.07 36.61
N HIS A 511 19.91 13.18 36.30
CA HIS A 511 19.35 12.85 35.00
C HIS A 511 19.09 14.11 34.18
N VAL A 512 19.41 14.04 32.90
CA VAL A 512 19.16 15.09 31.91
C VAL A 512 18.66 14.48 30.59
N SER A 513 18.02 15.29 29.76
CA SER A 513 17.62 14.91 28.40
C SER A 513 18.81 14.39 27.56
N PRO A 514 18.58 13.57 26.52
CA PRO A 514 19.64 13.06 25.65
C PRO A 514 20.52 14.17 25.05
N ARG A 515 19.88 15.26 24.58
CA ARG A 515 20.57 16.41 24.00
C ARG A 515 21.43 17.14 25.03
N ASN A 516 20.91 17.40 26.24
CA ASN A 516 21.68 18.02 27.31
C ASN A 516 22.84 17.13 27.78
N SER A 517 22.66 15.81 27.81
CA SER A 517 23.75 14.86 28.13
C SER A 517 24.90 14.98 27.13
N TYR A 518 24.59 15.05 25.83
CA TYR A 518 25.58 15.26 24.78
C TYR A 518 26.29 16.62 24.91
N PHE A 519 25.55 17.69 25.19
CA PHE A 519 26.15 19.01 25.41
C PHE A 519 27.07 19.05 26.62
N LEU A 520 26.63 18.51 27.77
CA LEU A 520 27.45 18.43 28.98
C LEU A 520 28.72 17.61 28.73
N PHE A 521 28.58 16.46 28.06
CA PHE A 521 29.71 15.61 27.69
C PHE A 521 30.71 16.34 26.78
N THR A 522 30.23 17.08 25.80
CA THR A 522 31.09 17.77 24.83
C THR A 522 31.74 19.02 25.44
N LEU A 523 30.98 19.82 26.19
CA LEU A 523 31.39 21.15 26.62
C LEU A 523 32.04 21.20 28.00
N LEU A 524 31.60 20.40 28.99
CA LEU A 524 32.19 20.49 30.34
C LEU A 524 33.63 19.94 30.35
N PRO A 525 34.65 20.74 30.72
CA PRO A 525 36.02 20.25 30.77
C PRO A 525 36.25 19.34 31.99
N ILE A 526 37.17 18.39 31.85
CA ILE A 526 37.63 17.57 32.99
C ILE A 526 38.23 18.52 34.05
N GLY A 527 37.85 18.31 35.31
CA GLY A 527 38.26 19.14 36.45
C GLY A 527 37.32 20.30 36.79
N ALA A 528 36.32 20.60 35.93
CA ALA A 528 35.33 21.66 36.17
C ALA A 528 34.60 21.43 37.50
N GLN A 529 34.40 22.51 38.27
CA GLN A 529 33.78 22.42 39.59
C GLN A 529 32.25 22.34 39.47
N ILE A 530 31.64 21.39 40.16
CA ILE A 530 30.19 21.17 40.24
C ILE A 530 29.77 21.25 41.71
N THR A 531 28.90 22.19 42.05
CA THR A 531 28.29 22.30 43.37
C THR A 531 26.88 21.73 43.31
N ILE A 532 26.63 20.65 44.05
CA ILE A 532 25.30 20.07 44.22
C ILE A 532 24.73 20.57 45.55
N TYR A 533 23.61 21.29 45.50
CA TYR A 533 22.92 21.78 46.68
C TYR A 533 21.94 20.74 47.25
N GLY A 534 21.62 20.86 48.54
CA GLY A 534 20.60 20.05 49.20
C GLY A 534 19.18 20.39 48.76
N TYR A 535 18.23 19.49 49.04
CA TYR A 535 16.82 19.66 48.68
C TYR A 535 16.11 20.75 49.50
N ASP A 536 16.77 21.30 50.52
CA ASP A 536 16.38 22.47 51.28
C ASP A 536 16.63 23.78 50.51
N GLN A 537 17.57 23.80 49.57
CA GLN A 537 17.85 24.97 48.74
C GLN A 537 17.04 24.95 47.45
N LYS A 538 16.39 26.08 47.17
CA LYS A 538 15.59 26.28 45.97
C LYS A 538 16.02 27.56 45.26
N LEU A 539 16.12 27.45 43.94
CA LEU A 539 16.26 28.56 43.02
C LEU A 539 14.88 28.83 42.38
N SER A 540 14.40 30.06 42.44
CA SER A 540 13.11 30.43 41.85
C SER A 540 13.21 30.60 40.33
N ALA A 541 12.10 30.47 39.61
CA ALA A 541 12.09 30.63 38.15
C ALA A 541 12.50 32.05 37.73
N GLU A 542 12.13 33.05 38.52
CA GLU A 542 12.44 34.47 38.29
C GLU A 542 13.95 34.74 38.36
N GLN A 543 14.67 34.06 39.27
CA GLN A 543 16.12 34.25 39.44
C GLN A 543 16.95 33.77 38.23
N VAL A 544 16.37 32.90 37.41
CA VAL A 544 17.03 32.36 36.21
C VAL A 544 16.25 32.67 34.94
N ALA A 545 15.27 33.58 34.99
CA ALA A 545 14.43 33.91 33.85
C ALA A 545 15.26 34.36 32.65
N ASP A 546 16.25 35.23 32.88
CA ASP A 546 17.13 35.80 31.85
C ASP A 546 18.30 34.89 31.45
N VAL A 547 18.47 33.73 32.10
CA VAL A 547 19.50 32.76 31.73
C VAL A 547 18.96 31.86 30.62
N PRO A 548 19.59 31.81 29.43
CA PRO A 548 19.08 31.02 28.30
C PRO A 548 19.18 29.52 28.58
N ALA A 549 18.28 28.72 28.00
CA ALA A 549 18.41 27.27 28.08
C ALA A 549 19.58 26.80 27.20
N MET A 550 20.28 25.75 27.62
CA MET A 550 21.43 25.24 26.88
C MET A 550 21.06 24.78 25.45
N ALA A 551 19.87 24.23 25.29
CA ALA A 551 19.34 23.82 23.99
C ALA A 551 19.12 24.98 23.01
N ASP A 552 18.90 26.21 23.52
CA ASP A 552 18.68 27.39 22.69
C ASP A 552 19.96 27.94 22.07
N LEU A 553 21.14 27.62 22.65
CA LEU A 553 22.42 28.15 22.19
C LEU A 553 23.04 27.36 21.04
N VAL A 554 22.54 26.16 20.74
CA VAL A 554 23.12 25.25 19.76
C VAL A 554 22.02 24.62 18.92
N ASP A 555 22.03 24.92 17.62
CA ASP A 555 21.20 24.28 16.60
C ASP A 555 22.01 23.35 15.67
N PHE A 556 23.28 23.70 15.45
CA PHE A 556 24.21 22.94 14.60
C PHE A 556 25.57 22.67 15.27
N ASN A 557 26.30 21.67 14.76
CA ASN A 557 27.62 21.31 15.27
C ASN A 557 28.65 22.46 15.20
N ASP A 558 28.56 23.39 14.24
CA ASP A 558 29.50 24.50 14.16
C ASP A 558 29.30 25.52 15.30
N GLU A 559 28.09 25.65 15.83
CA GLU A 559 27.80 26.46 17.02
C GLU A 559 28.30 25.76 18.28
N LEU A 560 28.17 24.43 18.36
CA LEU A 560 28.71 23.63 19.46
C LEU A 560 30.24 23.76 19.57
N GLU A 561 30.95 23.67 18.44
CA GLU A 561 32.42 23.82 18.42
C GLU A 561 32.87 25.26 18.76
N LYS A 562 32.07 26.29 18.42
CA LYS A 562 32.33 27.66 18.89
C LYS A 562 32.22 27.74 20.41
N LEU A 563 31.12 27.25 21.00
CA LEU A 563 30.90 27.21 22.45
C LEU A 563 31.97 26.43 23.21
N LYS A 564 32.50 25.36 22.63
CA LYS A 564 33.59 24.57 23.23
C LYS A 564 34.85 25.39 23.50
N THR A 565 35.09 26.43 22.69
CA THR A 565 36.20 27.37 22.90
C THR A 565 35.98 28.19 24.17
N ASP A 566 34.76 28.64 24.44
CA ASP A 566 34.41 29.41 25.64
C ASP A 566 34.56 28.58 26.93
N PHE A 567 34.35 27.26 26.84
CA PHE A 567 34.47 26.32 27.95
C PHE A 567 35.89 25.75 28.13
N SER A 568 36.85 26.15 27.29
CA SER A 568 38.20 25.56 27.27
C SER A 568 39.01 25.81 28.54
N VAL A 569 38.75 26.91 29.25
CA VAL A 569 39.46 27.28 30.48
C VAL A 569 38.73 26.74 31.71
N THR A 570 39.13 25.57 32.18
CA THR A 570 38.46 24.85 33.29
C THR A 570 38.22 25.68 34.55
N SER A 571 39.16 26.57 34.92
CA SER A 571 39.04 27.41 36.13
C SER A 571 37.94 28.47 36.03
N GLU A 572 37.50 28.79 34.83
CA GLU A 572 36.45 29.79 34.58
C GLU A 572 35.05 29.17 34.53
N VAL A 573 34.95 27.83 34.42
CA VAL A 573 33.70 27.08 34.33
C VAL A 573 33.30 26.56 35.72
N LYS A 574 32.16 27.04 36.21
CA LYS A 574 31.56 26.56 37.47
C LYS A 574 30.13 26.11 37.21
N VAL A 575 29.69 25.10 37.93
CA VAL A 575 28.34 24.55 37.81
C VAL A 575 27.65 24.55 39.16
N ALA A 576 26.37 24.94 39.17
CA ALA A 576 25.48 24.84 40.32
C ALA A 576 24.27 23.98 39.97
N VAL A 577 24.01 22.95 40.77
CA VAL A 577 22.89 22.02 40.60
C VAL A 577 21.95 22.18 41.78
N TYR A 578 20.68 22.46 41.51
CA TYR A 578 19.60 22.63 42.49
C TYR A 578 18.55 21.52 42.31
N PRO A 579 18.75 20.33 42.89
CA PRO A 579 17.85 19.19 42.67
C PRO A 579 16.39 19.47 43.05
N SER A 580 16.14 20.31 44.07
CA SER A 580 14.77 20.63 44.47
C SER A 580 14.02 21.53 43.50
N SER A 581 14.71 22.42 42.78
CA SER A 581 14.09 23.28 41.77
C SER A 581 14.16 22.70 40.37
N GLY A 582 15.00 21.68 40.18
CA GLY A 582 15.23 21.06 38.88
C GLY A 582 16.12 21.90 37.94
N TYR A 583 16.94 22.79 38.49
CA TYR A 583 17.82 23.66 37.69
C TYR A 583 19.28 23.24 37.79
N TRP A 584 19.93 23.25 36.65
CA TRP A 584 21.38 23.16 36.50
C TRP A 584 21.86 24.43 35.81
N VAL A 585 22.67 25.24 36.49
CA VAL A 585 23.16 26.53 35.99
C VAL A 585 24.66 26.45 35.81
N ILE A 586 25.12 26.77 34.60
CA ILE A 586 26.55 26.85 34.27
C ILE A 586 26.95 28.31 34.26
N TYR A 587 28.03 28.61 34.98
CA TYR A 587 28.65 29.90 35.07
C TYR A 587 29.96 29.90 34.30
N LEU A 588 30.19 30.97 33.54
CA LEU A 588 31.46 31.26 32.90
C LEU A 588 31.97 32.60 33.44
N LYS A 589 33.20 32.61 33.99
CA LYS A 589 33.79 33.80 34.64
C LYS A 589 32.84 34.42 35.68
N ASP A 590 32.23 33.55 36.50
CA ASP A 590 31.28 33.89 37.56
C ASP A 590 29.96 34.53 37.11
N LYS A 591 29.65 34.53 35.81
CA LYS A 591 28.36 34.97 35.26
C LYS A 591 27.53 33.76 34.81
N PRO A 592 26.23 33.70 35.14
CA PRO A 592 25.37 32.63 34.64
C PRO A 592 25.30 32.72 33.11
N LEU A 593 25.70 31.64 32.44
CA LEU A 593 25.77 31.57 30.97
C LEU A 593 24.57 30.80 30.42
N VAL A 594 24.31 29.61 30.96
CA VAL A 594 23.20 28.74 30.53
C VAL A 594 22.56 28.02 31.70
N LYS A 595 21.28 27.66 31.52
CA LYS A 595 20.54 26.75 32.40
C LYS A 595 20.07 25.51 31.64
N MET A 596 19.82 24.43 32.36
CA MET A 596 19.09 23.27 31.86
C MET A 596 18.26 22.63 32.97
N SER A 597 17.29 21.82 32.55
CA SER A 597 16.54 20.96 33.46
C SER A 597 17.41 19.80 33.93
N VAL A 598 17.30 19.48 35.21
CA VAL A 598 17.94 18.31 35.82
C VAL A 598 17.01 17.67 36.82
N ARG A 599 17.03 16.35 36.91
CA ARG A 599 16.38 15.61 38.00
C ARG A 599 17.42 14.88 38.82
N GLY A 600 17.53 15.23 40.10
CA GLY A 600 18.34 14.47 41.04
C GLY A 600 17.65 13.19 41.52
N GLY A 601 18.30 12.52 42.47
CA GLY A 601 17.74 11.42 43.25
C GLY A 601 16.44 11.79 43.96
N PRO A 602 15.83 10.86 44.69
CA PRO A 602 14.67 11.18 45.50
C PRO A 602 15.04 12.08 46.68
N LYS A 603 14.09 12.90 47.15
CA LYS A 603 14.31 13.73 48.34
C LYS A 603 14.58 12.89 49.61
N GLU A 604 14.06 11.67 49.63
CA GLU A 604 14.14 10.76 50.77
C GLU A 604 14.51 9.34 50.30
N ARG A 605 15.06 8.53 51.21
CA ARG A 605 15.45 7.15 50.90
C ARG A 605 14.23 6.23 50.84
N PHE A 606 14.21 5.32 49.88
CA PHE A 606 13.17 4.28 49.75
C PHE A 606 13.69 3.07 48.98
N TYR A 607 12.98 1.94 49.08
CA TYR A 607 13.20 0.78 48.21
C TYR A 607 12.27 0.83 47.01
N SER A 608 12.79 0.83 45.78
CA SER A 608 11.94 0.89 44.58
C SER A 608 11.11 -0.38 44.47
N LEU A 609 9.86 -0.26 44.03
CA LEU A 609 9.02 -1.41 43.73
C LEU A 609 9.40 -1.96 42.34
N GLN A 610 9.78 -3.23 42.25
CA GLN A 610 10.05 -3.92 40.98
C GLN A 610 8.80 -4.54 40.36
N GLY A 611 7.77 -4.78 41.17
CA GLY A 611 6.52 -5.38 40.73
C GLY A 611 5.80 -6.07 41.88
N ARG A 612 4.94 -7.02 41.53
CA ARG A 612 4.22 -7.85 42.51
C ARG A 612 4.40 -9.33 42.18
N ASN A 613 4.47 -10.18 43.20
CA ASN A 613 4.54 -11.62 43.01
C ASN A 613 3.16 -12.20 42.60
N LYS A 614 3.08 -13.51 42.34
CA LYS A 614 1.83 -14.19 41.97
C LYS A 614 0.71 -14.08 43.02
N ALA A 615 1.06 -13.82 44.29
CA ALA A 615 0.10 -13.61 45.38
C ALA A 615 -0.32 -12.14 45.52
N GLY A 616 0.16 -11.25 44.64
CA GLY A 616 -0.12 -9.82 44.65
C GLY A 616 0.76 -9.00 45.59
N GLN A 617 1.78 -9.62 46.22
CA GLN A 617 2.61 -8.93 47.20
C GLN A 617 3.71 -8.09 46.56
N PRO A 618 4.02 -6.91 47.10
CA PRO A 618 5.04 -6.03 46.54
C PRO A 618 6.45 -6.66 46.61
N LEU A 619 7.18 -6.59 45.51
CA LEU A 619 8.59 -6.97 45.40
C LEU A 619 9.44 -5.73 45.30
N PHE A 620 10.37 -5.56 46.22
CA PHE A 620 11.24 -4.39 46.31
C PHE A 620 12.65 -4.71 45.82
N GLU A 621 13.36 -3.69 45.34
CA GLU A 621 14.79 -3.78 45.08
C GLU A 621 15.57 -4.08 46.37
N ASP A 622 16.66 -4.84 46.25
CA ASP A 622 17.54 -5.16 47.38
C ASP A 622 18.39 -3.96 47.83
N HIS A 623 18.35 -2.85 47.09
CA HIS A 623 19.11 -1.64 47.34
C HIS A 623 18.20 -0.40 47.47
N LEU A 624 18.64 0.57 48.27
CA LEU A 624 17.92 1.82 48.50
C LEU A 624 18.24 2.84 47.39
N ALA A 625 17.22 3.51 46.88
CA ALA A 625 17.39 4.78 46.19
C ALA A 625 17.72 5.87 47.23
N TYR A 626 18.72 6.72 46.95
CA TYR A 626 19.18 7.75 47.88
C TYR A 626 19.14 9.16 47.25
N PRO A 627 18.98 10.22 48.05
CA PRO A 627 19.07 11.59 47.54
C PRO A 627 20.43 11.89 46.94
N SER A 628 20.48 12.65 45.84
CA SER A 628 21.75 13.12 45.29
C SER A 628 22.57 13.82 46.37
N THR A 629 23.80 13.38 46.58
CA THR A 629 24.61 13.82 47.74
C THR A 629 25.06 15.28 47.56
N PRO A 630 24.69 16.21 48.46
CA PRO A 630 25.15 17.59 48.38
C PRO A 630 26.67 17.69 48.56
N GLY A 631 27.29 18.66 47.90
CA GLY A 631 28.73 18.92 48.05
C GLY A 631 29.38 19.53 46.81
N ASN A 632 30.69 19.71 46.91
CA ASN A 632 31.54 20.17 45.81
C ASN A 632 32.19 18.95 45.15
N TYR A 633 32.02 18.86 43.84
CA TYR A 633 32.52 17.82 42.97
C TYR A 633 33.34 18.43 41.84
N ARG A 634 34.03 17.57 41.12
CA ARG A 634 34.71 17.87 39.87
C ARG A 634 34.31 16.86 38.81
N VAL A 635 34.26 17.31 37.56
CA VAL A 635 34.20 16.38 36.41
C VAL A 635 35.45 15.52 36.43
N PHE A 636 35.30 14.22 36.62
CA PHE A 636 36.41 13.28 36.74
C PHE A 636 36.72 12.63 35.39
N ARG A 637 35.70 12.08 34.74
CA ARG A 637 35.81 11.36 33.47
C ARG A 637 34.53 11.47 32.67
N LYS A 638 34.64 11.27 31.36
CA LYS A 638 33.52 11.30 30.42
C LYS A 638 33.53 9.98 29.63
N GLU A 639 32.38 9.31 29.57
CA GLU A 639 32.23 7.99 28.97
C GLU A 639 31.02 7.94 28.02
N GLU A 640 31.18 7.56 26.75
CA GLU A 640 30.02 7.49 25.85
C GLU A 640 29.16 6.23 26.09
N ASN A 641 29.72 5.17 26.70
CA ASN A 641 29.01 3.96 27.11
C ASN A 641 29.51 3.50 28.47
N TYR A 642 28.90 4.02 29.53
CA TYR A 642 29.25 3.64 30.89
C TYR A 642 28.90 2.16 31.16
N LEU A 643 29.89 1.39 31.61
CA LEU A 643 29.71 0.00 32.04
C LEU A 643 29.46 -0.05 33.55
N SER A 644 28.27 -0.50 33.93
CA SER A 644 27.92 -0.68 35.34
C SER A 644 28.22 -2.10 35.78
N SER A 645 28.79 -2.28 36.97
CA SER A 645 28.93 -3.60 37.59
C SER A 645 27.58 -4.19 38.02
N ILE A 646 26.62 -3.33 38.37
CA ILE A 646 25.28 -3.73 38.85
C ILE A 646 24.36 -4.05 37.67
N TYR A 647 24.53 -3.35 36.55
CA TYR A 647 23.74 -3.52 35.32
C TYR A 647 24.61 -3.99 34.16
N TYR A 648 25.56 -4.87 34.42
CA TYR A 648 26.55 -5.29 33.41
C TYR A 648 25.87 -5.85 32.16
N ASP A 649 24.84 -6.66 32.36
CA ASP A 649 24.16 -7.38 31.27
C ASP A 649 23.48 -6.46 30.25
N THR A 650 23.03 -5.28 30.69
CA THR A 650 22.38 -4.28 29.83
C THR A 650 23.30 -3.16 29.36
N THR A 651 24.46 -2.98 30.03
CA THR A 651 25.44 -1.93 29.69
C THR A 651 26.57 -2.42 28.80
N ILE A 652 26.81 -3.74 28.71
CA ILE A 652 27.84 -4.32 27.84
C ILE A 652 27.58 -4.03 26.35
N ILE A 653 26.31 -3.89 25.97
CA ILE A 653 25.90 -3.52 24.62
C ILE A 653 25.81 -1.98 24.57
N PRO A 654 26.59 -1.31 23.71
CA PRO A 654 26.45 0.12 23.44
C PRO A 654 25.00 0.52 23.18
N MET A 655 24.57 1.67 23.70
CA MET A 655 23.29 2.24 23.31
C MET A 655 23.29 2.52 21.80
N GLY A 656 22.31 1.99 21.08
CA GLY A 656 22.24 2.01 19.62
C GLY A 656 23.22 1.10 18.89
N GLY A 657 23.95 0.25 19.60
CA GLY A 657 24.78 -0.79 19.00
C GLY A 657 23.93 -1.78 18.20
N THR A 658 24.39 -2.11 16.99
CA THR A 658 23.68 -3.06 16.12
C THR A 658 23.96 -4.50 16.55
N ILE A 659 22.87 -5.23 16.69
CA ILE A 659 22.81 -6.66 17.00
C ILE A 659 22.45 -7.38 15.70
N TYR A 660 23.20 -8.42 15.36
CA TYR A 660 23.03 -9.20 14.14
C TYR A 660 22.77 -10.67 14.45
N GLN A 661 21.95 -11.31 13.62
CA GLN A 661 21.85 -12.75 13.57
C GLN A 661 22.92 -13.30 12.61
N ARG A 662 23.87 -14.09 13.13
CA ARG A 662 24.94 -14.71 12.35
C ARG A 662 25.10 -16.17 12.74
N ALA A 663 25.01 -17.06 11.75
CA ALA A 663 25.15 -18.52 11.96
C ALA A 663 24.25 -19.06 13.10
N GLY A 664 23.00 -18.60 13.15
CA GLY A 664 22.02 -19.03 14.18
C GLY A 664 22.23 -18.43 15.57
N LYS A 665 23.17 -17.49 15.73
CA LYS A 665 23.45 -16.82 17.01
C LYS A 665 23.28 -15.31 16.89
N TRP A 666 22.85 -14.70 17.98
CA TRP A 666 22.79 -13.26 18.10
C TRP A 666 24.13 -12.71 18.57
N VAL A 667 24.72 -11.78 17.81
CA VAL A 667 26.01 -11.17 18.09
C VAL A 667 25.94 -9.66 18.00
N PHE A 668 26.79 -8.95 18.71
CA PHE A 668 26.95 -7.50 18.59
C PHE A 668 28.42 -7.13 18.41
N GLN A 669 28.67 -5.99 17.78
CA GLN A 669 30.01 -5.45 17.64
C GLN A 669 30.35 -4.57 18.85
N THR A 670 31.46 -4.86 19.50
CA THR A 670 31.99 -4.02 20.58
C THR A 670 32.63 -2.75 20.01
N LYS A 671 32.87 -1.74 20.87
CA LYS A 671 33.59 -0.51 20.47
C LYS A 671 34.96 -0.75 19.83
N LYS A 672 35.63 -1.87 20.15
CA LYS A 672 36.94 -2.21 19.59
C LYS A 672 36.86 -2.88 18.21
N GLY A 673 35.64 -3.07 17.69
CA GLY A 673 35.38 -3.76 16.44
C GLY A 673 35.19 -5.27 16.58
N ASP A 674 35.44 -5.84 17.77
CA ASP A 674 35.31 -7.28 18.03
C ASP A 674 33.84 -7.71 18.04
N TRP A 675 33.55 -8.89 17.48
CA TRP A 675 32.22 -9.52 17.55
C TRP A 675 32.08 -10.35 18.82
N LYS A 676 31.02 -10.13 19.58
CA LYS A 676 30.69 -10.92 20.78
C LYS A 676 29.29 -11.50 20.70
N GLU A 677 29.13 -12.71 21.22
CA GLU A 677 27.82 -13.33 21.41
C GLU A 677 27.02 -12.56 22.46
N LEU A 678 25.72 -12.41 22.22
CA LEU A 678 24.81 -11.80 23.17
C LEU A 678 24.65 -12.66 24.41
N LEU A 679 24.40 -12.00 25.54
CA LEU A 679 24.10 -12.71 26.78
C LEU A 679 22.81 -13.53 26.62
N PRO A 680 22.73 -14.75 27.20
CA PRO A 680 21.61 -15.67 26.97
C PRO A 680 20.23 -15.05 27.24
N GLY A 681 20.11 -14.20 28.26
CA GLY A 681 18.85 -13.52 28.58
C GLY A 681 18.38 -12.54 27.50
N VAL A 682 19.30 -11.77 26.92
CA VAL A 682 19.00 -10.80 25.84
C VAL A 682 18.72 -11.54 24.53
N ALA A 683 19.52 -12.57 24.21
CA ALA A 683 19.31 -13.39 23.03
C ALA A 683 17.97 -14.15 23.08
N ALA A 684 17.59 -14.70 24.23
CA ALA A 684 16.30 -15.35 24.41
C ALA A 684 15.12 -14.37 24.28
N ASP A 685 15.31 -13.12 24.72
CA ASP A 685 14.29 -12.08 24.59
C ASP A 685 14.05 -11.67 23.13
N LEU A 686 15.10 -11.54 22.31
CA LEU A 686 14.97 -11.24 20.87
C LEU A 686 14.17 -12.28 20.09
N ASN A 687 14.24 -13.54 20.52
CA ASN A 687 13.49 -14.65 19.93
C ASN A 687 12.02 -14.69 20.35
N LYS A 688 11.57 -13.83 21.28
CA LYS A 688 10.15 -13.69 21.63
C LYS A 688 9.42 -12.79 20.61
N PRO A 689 8.09 -12.96 20.45
CA PRO A 689 7.25 -11.98 19.78
C PRO A 689 7.45 -10.58 20.37
N GLU A 690 7.42 -9.53 19.53
CA GLU A 690 7.72 -8.15 19.92
C GLU A 690 6.91 -7.68 21.15
N ALA A 691 5.60 -7.95 21.17
CA ALA A 691 4.71 -7.58 22.28
C ALA A 691 5.02 -8.30 23.61
N SER A 692 5.90 -9.31 23.61
CA SER A 692 6.31 -10.07 24.79
C SER A 692 7.78 -9.86 25.17
N ARG A 693 8.49 -8.95 24.48
CA ARG A 693 9.88 -8.62 24.78
C ARG A 693 9.96 -7.81 26.07
N THR A 694 11.00 -8.09 26.86
CA THR A 694 11.30 -7.38 28.11
C THR A 694 12.23 -6.21 27.86
N TYR A 695 13.12 -6.31 26.87
CA TYR A 695 14.00 -5.24 26.45
C TYR A 695 13.44 -4.53 25.21
N THR A 696 13.90 -3.31 25.01
CA THR A 696 13.55 -2.44 23.90
C THR A 696 14.64 -2.51 22.83
N TYR A 697 14.19 -2.72 21.61
CA TYR A 697 15.00 -2.75 20.40
C TYR A 697 14.36 -1.87 19.34
N TYR A 698 15.13 -1.41 18.36
CA TYR A 698 14.60 -0.54 17.31
C TYR A 698 15.32 -0.72 15.97
N ASP A 699 14.77 -0.12 14.92
CA ASP A 699 15.23 -0.22 13.52
C ASP A 699 15.45 -1.68 13.08
N PRO A 700 14.44 -2.57 13.11
CA PRO A 700 14.62 -3.95 12.66
C PRO A 700 14.88 -3.99 11.16
N VAL A 701 15.86 -4.79 10.74
CA VAL A 701 16.11 -5.15 9.35
C VAL A 701 15.63 -6.56 9.14
N VAL A 702 14.68 -6.74 8.22
CA VAL A 702 14.09 -8.05 7.89
C VAL A 702 14.68 -8.54 6.58
N GLY A 703 15.20 -9.76 6.59
CA GLY A 703 15.78 -10.40 5.42
C GLY A 703 14.72 -10.84 4.40
N SER A 704 15.17 -11.32 3.24
CA SER A 704 14.28 -11.85 2.20
C SER A 704 13.46 -13.07 2.65
N SER A 705 13.87 -13.74 3.73
CA SER A 705 13.13 -14.84 4.38
C SER A 705 11.97 -14.36 5.27
N GLY A 706 11.86 -13.06 5.54
CA GLY A 706 10.90 -12.52 6.51
C GLY A 706 11.37 -12.58 7.97
N GLU A 707 12.58 -13.09 8.23
CA GLU A 707 13.19 -13.11 9.57
C GLU A 707 13.95 -11.81 9.88
N VAL A 708 13.99 -11.41 11.15
CA VAL A 708 14.75 -10.23 11.60
C VAL A 708 16.24 -10.57 11.58
N GLU A 709 17.01 -9.94 10.68
CA GLU A 709 18.46 -10.15 10.55
C GLU A 709 19.26 -9.25 11.50
N SER A 710 18.75 -8.06 11.81
CA SER A 710 19.40 -7.16 12.77
C SER A 710 18.45 -6.18 13.45
N VAL A 711 18.86 -5.68 14.61
CA VAL A 711 18.18 -4.62 15.37
C VAL A 711 19.22 -3.72 16.06
N LYS A 712 18.80 -2.58 16.60
CA LYS A 712 19.60 -1.74 17.49
C LYS A 712 19.16 -1.86 18.94
N TRP A 713 20.14 -1.80 19.86
CA TRP A 713 19.92 -1.88 21.30
C TRP A 713 19.37 -0.57 21.89
N GLY A 714 18.22 -0.64 22.59
CA GLY A 714 17.58 0.51 23.24
C GLY A 714 17.62 0.50 24.79
N SER A 715 17.78 -0.66 25.43
CA SER A 715 17.65 -0.80 26.90
C SER A 715 18.93 -0.53 27.69
N GLN A 716 19.72 0.48 27.30
CA GLN A 716 20.90 0.89 28.06
C GLN A 716 20.47 1.86 29.19
N PRO A 717 20.62 1.52 30.49
CA PRO A 717 20.05 2.30 31.61
C PRO A 717 20.61 3.73 31.80
N PHE A 718 21.80 4.00 31.29
CA PHE A 718 22.55 5.26 31.32
C PHE A 718 22.62 5.97 29.95
N GLY A 719 21.94 5.44 28.93
CA GLY A 719 21.86 6.04 27.60
C GLY A 719 23.21 6.18 26.89
N LEU A 720 23.37 7.31 26.17
CA LEU A 720 24.60 7.75 25.52
C LEU A 720 25.17 8.95 26.30
N TYR A 721 26.50 9.01 26.40
CA TYR A 721 27.24 10.12 27.00
C TYR A 721 26.97 10.31 28.50
N THR A 722 27.97 9.95 29.30
CA THR A 722 27.92 9.96 30.75
C THR A 722 29.05 10.79 31.30
N VAL A 723 28.78 11.63 32.30
CA VAL A 723 29.79 12.40 33.04
C VAL A 723 29.91 11.86 34.45
N GLN A 724 31.12 11.43 34.79
CA GLN A 724 31.49 10.89 36.09
C GLN A 724 32.06 11.99 36.98
N THR A 725 31.71 11.98 38.27
CA THR A 725 32.15 13.00 39.23
C THR A 725 33.12 12.46 40.26
N SER A 726 33.87 13.37 40.91
CA SER A 726 34.79 13.07 42.01
C SER A 726 34.81 14.22 43.02
N LYS A 727 34.90 13.93 44.33
CA LYS A 727 35.03 14.97 45.37
C LYS A 727 36.46 15.50 45.52
N ASP A 728 37.45 14.62 45.38
CA ASP A 728 38.87 14.90 45.57
C ASP A 728 39.63 15.06 44.24
N GLY A 729 38.96 14.84 43.10
CA GLY A 729 39.56 14.82 41.77
C GLY A 729 40.37 13.55 41.47
N LYS A 730 40.36 12.56 42.36
CA LYS A 730 41.18 11.34 42.28
C LYS A 730 40.33 10.08 42.30
N THR A 731 39.31 10.07 43.14
CA THR A 731 38.46 8.91 43.42
C THR A 731 37.08 9.12 42.81
N LEU A 732 36.60 8.14 42.05
CA LEU A 732 35.26 8.15 41.48
C LEU A 732 34.20 8.22 42.59
N HIS A 733 33.24 9.11 42.44
CA HIS A 733 32.06 9.19 43.31
C HIS A 733 30.83 8.59 42.57
N PRO A 734 29.88 7.95 43.27
CA PRO A 734 28.74 7.28 42.64
C PRO A 734 27.78 8.19 41.85
N GLU A 735 27.76 9.50 42.12
CA GLU A 735 26.93 10.48 41.41
C GLU A 735 27.37 10.60 39.95
N LEU A 736 26.54 10.01 39.09
CA LEU A 736 26.65 10.04 37.66
C LEU A 736 25.73 11.11 37.08
N ILE A 737 26.15 11.76 36.00
CA ILE A 737 25.29 12.64 35.20
C ILE A 737 25.07 11.96 33.85
N HIS A 738 23.81 11.66 33.51
CA HIS A 738 23.50 10.88 32.32
C HIS A 738 22.06 11.06 31.84
N SER A 739 21.78 10.63 30.61
CA SER A 739 20.42 10.37 30.14
C SER A 739 20.06 8.89 30.34
N SER A 740 18.97 8.40 29.74
CA SER A 740 18.63 6.98 29.76
C SER A 740 18.31 6.46 28.37
N GLY A 741 18.46 5.14 28.18
CA GLY A 741 17.99 4.46 26.97
C GLY A 741 16.50 4.68 26.75
N ASP A 742 15.69 4.64 27.81
CA ASP A 742 14.26 4.94 27.76
C ASP A 742 13.97 6.33 27.18
N LEU A 743 14.72 7.37 27.58
CA LEU A 743 14.54 8.73 27.05
C LEU A 743 14.90 8.83 25.57
N ILE A 744 15.98 8.14 25.15
CA ILE A 744 16.38 8.10 23.74
C ILE A 744 15.34 7.34 22.92
N MET A 745 14.77 6.26 23.45
CA MET A 745 13.69 5.52 22.79
C MET A 745 12.42 6.36 22.67
N GLU A 746 12.08 7.11 23.71
CA GLU A 746 10.96 8.04 23.70
C GLU A 746 11.16 9.19 22.70
N GLU A 747 12.39 9.73 22.56
CA GLU A 747 12.73 10.71 21.52
C GLU A 747 12.42 10.16 20.12
N ARG A 748 12.83 8.93 19.85
CA ARG A 748 12.58 8.28 18.55
C ARG A 748 11.09 8.04 18.31
N GLN A 749 10.36 7.59 19.33
CA GLN A 749 8.92 7.40 19.23
C GLN A 749 8.19 8.72 19.00
N LEU A 750 8.60 9.77 19.70
CA LEU A 750 8.06 11.11 19.53
C LEU A 750 8.28 11.65 18.11
N VAL A 751 9.45 11.43 17.50
CA VAL A 751 9.68 11.78 16.09
C VAL A 751 8.71 11.04 15.18
N ASN A 752 8.47 9.74 15.39
CA ASN A 752 7.50 8.97 14.61
C ASN A 752 6.07 9.50 14.77
N GLU A 753 5.66 9.83 16.00
CA GLU A 753 4.33 10.38 16.27
C GLU A 753 4.18 11.80 15.71
N LEU A 754 5.22 12.63 15.78
CA LEU A 754 5.22 13.96 15.16
C LEU A 754 5.09 13.88 13.64
N ILE A 755 5.74 12.91 12.99
CA ILE A 755 5.54 12.69 11.55
C ILE A 755 4.06 12.45 11.26
N LYS A 756 3.38 11.59 12.03
CA LYS A 756 1.92 11.33 11.86
C LYS A 756 1.07 12.59 12.03
N VAL A 757 1.36 13.42 13.03
CA VAL A 757 0.63 14.68 13.26
C VAL A 757 0.90 15.70 12.15
N LEU A 758 2.16 15.85 11.72
CA LEU A 758 2.54 16.73 10.60
C LEU A 758 1.98 16.23 9.26
N ALA A 759 1.82 14.92 9.14
CA ALA A 759 1.20 14.20 8.03
C ALA A 759 -0.33 14.30 8.01
N ALA A 760 -0.97 14.93 8.99
CA ALA A 760 -2.42 14.97 9.03
C ALA A 760 -3.00 15.87 7.92
N SER A 761 -4.18 15.53 7.40
CA SER A 761 -4.91 16.24 6.34
C SER A 761 -5.52 17.59 6.77
N HIS A 762 -5.32 18.01 8.02
CA HIS A 762 -5.93 19.21 8.59
C HIS A 762 -4.86 20.25 8.92
N ASP A 763 -5.23 21.53 9.02
CA ASP A 763 -4.29 22.61 9.36
C ASP A 763 -4.32 22.97 10.85
N GLN A 764 -5.45 22.72 11.51
CA GLN A 764 -5.61 23.00 12.94
C GLN A 764 -5.05 21.83 13.75
N LEU A 765 -4.25 22.16 14.78
CA LEU A 765 -3.61 21.18 15.65
C LEU A 765 -4.60 20.13 16.16
N ASP A 766 -5.74 20.57 16.70
CA ASP A 766 -6.73 19.67 17.32
C ASP A 766 -7.25 18.59 16.38
N ASP A 767 -7.44 18.92 15.11
CA ASP A 767 -7.87 17.98 14.07
C ASP A 767 -6.72 17.06 13.66
N CYS A 768 -5.48 17.58 13.65
CA CYS A 768 -4.29 16.80 13.31
C CYS A 768 -4.02 15.67 14.33
N LEU A 769 -4.30 15.90 15.62
CA LEU A 769 -4.04 14.91 16.67
C LEU A 769 -4.89 13.65 16.52
N THR A 770 -5.99 13.69 15.77
CA THR A 770 -6.82 12.50 15.49
C THR A 770 -6.05 11.40 14.73
N SER A 771 -4.92 11.76 14.11
CA SER A 771 -4.02 10.83 13.40
C SER A 771 -3.06 10.05 14.31
N SER A 772 -2.92 10.42 15.59
CA SER A 772 -2.01 9.79 16.55
C SER A 772 -2.73 9.49 17.87
N GLN A 773 -2.79 8.21 18.24
CA GLN A 773 -3.39 7.79 19.51
C GLN A 773 -2.61 8.34 20.71
N ASP A 774 -1.28 8.37 20.63
CA ASP A 774 -0.40 8.86 21.69
C ASP A 774 -0.63 10.37 21.94
N PHE A 775 -0.68 11.18 20.90
CA PHE A 775 -0.98 12.60 21.04
C PHE A 775 -2.43 12.88 21.50
N GLY A 776 -3.36 12.00 21.16
CA GLY A 776 -4.71 11.98 21.74
C GLY A 776 -4.67 11.80 23.26
N LEU A 777 -3.88 10.82 23.75
CA LEU A 777 -3.64 10.61 25.18
C LEU A 777 -2.96 11.83 25.82
N TYR A 778 -1.96 12.43 25.18
CA TYR A 778 -1.26 13.61 25.70
C TYR A 778 -2.21 14.80 25.91
N LYS A 779 -3.09 15.06 24.95
CA LYS A 779 -4.17 16.04 25.08
C LYS A 779 -5.14 15.70 26.20
N ALA A 780 -5.49 14.42 26.36
CA ALA A 780 -6.36 13.96 27.43
C ALA A 780 -5.73 14.17 28.82
N CYS A 781 -4.44 13.86 28.99
CA CYS A 781 -3.67 14.17 30.19
C CYS A 781 -3.65 15.68 30.49
N TYR A 782 -3.45 16.53 29.46
CA TYR A 782 -3.50 17.99 29.61
C TYR A 782 -4.88 18.49 30.10
N GLY A 783 -5.96 17.95 29.53
CA GLY A 783 -7.32 18.23 29.99
C GLY A 783 -7.55 17.77 31.43
N PHE A 784 -7.07 16.57 31.77
CA PHE A 784 -7.21 16.00 33.10
C PHE A 784 -6.48 16.79 34.19
N ILE A 785 -5.26 17.30 33.94
CA ILE A 785 -4.54 18.10 34.95
C ILE A 785 -5.27 19.42 35.24
N LYS A 786 -5.90 20.02 34.23
CA LYS A 786 -6.70 21.25 34.41
C LYS A 786 -8.01 20.99 35.12
N GLU A 787 -8.60 19.82 34.90
CA GLU A 787 -9.87 19.41 35.54
C GLU A 787 -9.79 17.97 36.08
N PRO A 788 -9.11 17.75 37.23
CA PRO A 788 -8.86 16.40 37.77
C PRO A 788 -10.12 15.64 38.19
N SER A 789 -11.29 16.31 38.25
CA SER A 789 -12.60 15.71 38.53
C SER A 789 -13.15 14.87 37.37
N ARG A 790 -12.64 15.03 36.15
CA ARG A 790 -13.06 14.23 34.99
C ARG A 790 -12.66 12.77 35.10
N THR A 791 -13.50 11.88 34.58
CA THR A 791 -13.34 10.41 34.66
C THR A 791 -13.26 9.72 33.30
N ASP A 792 -13.37 10.46 32.20
CA ASP A 792 -13.48 9.96 30.83
C ASP A 792 -12.18 10.01 30.02
N LEU A 793 -11.15 10.72 30.52
CA LEU A 793 -9.98 11.10 29.72
C LEU A 793 -8.78 10.14 29.76
N ILE A 794 -8.56 9.44 30.88
CA ILE A 794 -7.37 8.61 31.13
C ILE A 794 -7.75 7.31 31.83
N GLN A 795 -6.86 6.31 31.83
CA GLN A 795 -7.19 4.99 32.38
C GLN A 795 -7.50 5.05 33.89
N LEU A 796 -8.39 4.16 34.34
CA LEU A 796 -8.92 4.15 35.70
C LEU A 796 -7.82 4.13 36.78
N ARG A 797 -6.82 3.26 36.63
CA ARG A 797 -5.71 3.12 37.59
C ARG A 797 -4.82 4.36 37.64
N GLU A 798 -4.48 4.93 36.49
CA GLU A 798 -3.61 6.11 36.37
C GLU A 798 -4.27 7.32 37.06
N ARG A 799 -5.56 7.53 36.78
CA ARG A 799 -6.38 8.56 37.42
C ARG A 799 -6.49 8.37 38.93
N ALA A 800 -6.81 7.15 39.36
CA ALA A 800 -6.96 6.82 40.78
C ALA A 800 -5.66 7.12 41.54
N THR A 801 -4.52 6.73 40.98
CA THR A 801 -3.20 7.01 41.55
C THR A 801 -2.90 8.51 41.61
N TYR A 802 -3.19 9.27 40.54
CA TYR A 802 -2.99 10.72 40.52
C TYR A 802 -3.82 11.41 41.61
N ARG A 803 -5.10 11.07 41.71
CA ARG A 803 -6.01 11.61 42.74
C ARG A 803 -5.55 11.21 44.14
N LEU A 804 -5.15 9.96 44.35
CA LEU A 804 -4.62 9.49 45.62
C LEU A 804 -3.39 10.31 46.02
N TYR A 805 -2.43 10.54 45.11
CA TYR A 805 -1.20 11.30 45.35
C TYR A 805 -1.44 12.79 45.68
N PHE A 806 -2.46 13.42 45.08
CA PHE A 806 -2.84 14.81 45.36
C PHE A 806 -3.93 14.98 46.43
N ASN A 807 -4.34 13.89 47.10
CA ASN A 807 -5.41 13.91 48.12
C ASN A 807 -6.78 14.36 47.58
N LEU A 808 -7.05 14.04 46.32
CA LEU A 808 -8.36 14.27 45.71
C LEU A 808 -9.30 13.09 46.03
N PRO A 809 -10.62 13.31 46.12
CA PRO A 809 -11.58 12.24 46.35
C PRO A 809 -11.51 11.15 45.29
N LEU A 810 -11.53 9.89 45.72
CA LEU A 810 -11.60 8.72 44.85
C LEU A 810 -13.04 8.21 44.74
N THR A 811 -13.44 7.75 43.55
CA THR A 811 -14.70 7.01 43.37
C THR A 811 -14.56 5.56 43.86
N SER A 812 -15.68 4.86 44.06
CA SER A 812 -15.65 3.44 44.45
C SER A 812 -14.91 2.55 43.45
N GLU A 813 -15.03 2.84 42.15
CA GLU A 813 -14.30 2.14 41.08
C GLU A 813 -12.80 2.41 41.15
N GLU A 814 -12.40 3.65 41.43
CA GLU A 814 -10.98 4.03 41.59
C GLU A 814 -10.36 3.37 42.81
N VAL A 815 -11.09 3.27 43.92
CA VAL A 815 -10.65 2.54 45.11
C VAL A 815 -10.44 1.05 44.79
N ALA A 816 -11.34 0.44 44.02
CA ALA A 816 -11.24 -0.96 43.63
C ALA A 816 -10.08 -1.24 42.66
N ALA A 817 -9.69 -0.25 41.85
CA ALA A 817 -8.58 -0.36 40.90
C ALA A 817 -7.18 -0.23 41.54
N LEU A 818 -7.10 0.22 42.80
CA LEU A 818 -5.85 0.42 43.51
C LEU A 818 -5.58 -0.71 44.53
N PRO A 819 -4.33 -1.19 44.63
CA PRO A 819 -3.92 -2.04 45.73
C PRO A 819 -4.17 -1.38 47.10
N VAL A 820 -4.74 -2.15 48.04
CA VAL A 820 -5.13 -1.65 49.37
C VAL A 820 -3.92 -1.17 50.18
N ASP A 821 -2.77 -1.80 50.00
CA ASP A 821 -1.50 -1.40 50.61
C ASP A 821 -1.03 0.00 50.16
N ILE A 822 -1.24 0.38 48.89
CA ILE A 822 -0.90 1.72 48.37
C ILE A 822 -1.81 2.80 49.00
N ILE A 823 -3.10 2.50 49.18
CA ILE A 823 -4.04 3.41 49.85
C ILE A 823 -3.63 3.60 51.32
N ALA A 824 -3.38 2.49 52.03
CA ALA A 824 -2.95 2.54 53.43
C ALA A 824 -1.59 3.24 53.59
N ALA A 825 -0.63 3.00 52.69
CA ALA A 825 0.66 3.68 52.68
C ALA A 825 0.51 5.20 52.52
N ASN A 826 -0.36 5.66 51.61
CA ASN A 826 -0.62 7.10 51.43
C ASN A 826 -1.30 7.74 52.64
N LYS A 827 -2.24 7.05 53.31
CA LYS A 827 -2.82 7.52 54.58
C LYS A 827 -1.74 7.70 55.65
N LEU A 828 -0.87 6.70 55.80
CA LEU A 828 0.20 6.71 56.78
C LEU A 828 1.17 7.87 56.56
N LEU A 829 1.63 8.09 55.32
CA LEU A 829 2.54 9.19 54.98
C LEU A 829 1.93 10.59 55.17
N ARG A 830 0.60 10.69 55.22
CA ARG A 830 -0.14 11.92 55.53
C ARG A 830 -0.51 12.07 57.00
N ASN A 831 0.01 11.20 57.88
CA ASN A 831 -0.35 11.15 59.29
C ASN A 831 -1.87 10.95 59.53
N GLN A 832 -2.56 10.26 58.62
CA GLN A 832 -3.95 9.85 58.80
C GLN A 832 -4.02 8.53 59.57
N LEU A 833 -5.06 8.33 60.38
CA LEU A 833 -5.25 7.11 61.16
C LEU A 833 -5.54 5.91 60.23
N LEU A 834 -4.81 4.81 60.46
CA LEU A 834 -5.07 3.53 59.81
C LEU A 834 -6.13 2.73 60.58
N THR A 835 -6.96 1.99 59.85
CA THR A 835 -7.84 0.97 60.44
C THR A 835 -7.05 -0.31 60.77
N ALA A 836 -7.58 -1.13 61.68
CA ALA A 836 -6.95 -2.42 62.03
C ALA A 836 -6.82 -3.37 60.81
N ALA A 837 -7.73 -3.26 59.84
CA ALA A 837 -7.67 -4.02 58.59
C ALA A 837 -6.49 -3.56 57.72
N GLU A 838 -6.29 -2.25 57.58
CA GLU A 838 -5.18 -1.66 56.82
C GLU A 838 -3.82 -2.00 57.46
N GLU A 839 -3.71 -1.95 58.80
CA GLU A 839 -2.49 -2.41 59.49
C GLU A 839 -2.18 -3.89 59.18
N THR A 840 -3.22 -4.74 59.13
CA THR A 840 -3.08 -6.16 58.84
C THR A 840 -2.61 -6.39 57.40
N VAL A 841 -3.12 -5.60 56.44
CA VAL A 841 -2.67 -5.62 55.04
C VAL A 841 -1.19 -5.24 54.97
N LEU A 842 -0.78 -4.11 55.54
CA LEU A 842 0.63 -3.67 55.48
C LEU A 842 1.61 -4.69 56.09
N VAL A 843 1.21 -5.40 57.14
CA VAL A 843 2.00 -6.49 57.73
C VAL A 843 2.07 -7.70 56.81
N LYS A 844 0.93 -8.11 56.23
CA LYS A 844 0.86 -9.25 55.28
C LYS A 844 1.69 -9.01 54.02
N GLU A 845 1.70 -7.77 53.54
CA GLU A 845 2.46 -7.37 52.35
C GLU A 845 3.96 -7.12 52.63
N GLY A 846 4.42 -7.33 53.87
CA GLY A 846 5.84 -7.24 54.22
C GLY A 846 6.40 -5.81 54.27
N VAL A 847 5.53 -4.80 54.34
CA VAL A 847 5.86 -3.36 54.44
C VAL A 847 5.66 -2.78 55.85
N ALA A 848 5.27 -3.63 56.80
CA ALA A 848 5.22 -3.33 58.23
C ALA A 848 5.41 -4.62 59.05
N ASN A 849 5.65 -4.48 60.36
CA ASN A 849 5.61 -5.61 61.31
C ASN A 849 4.89 -5.24 62.61
N LYS A 850 4.50 -6.26 63.39
CA LYS A 850 4.03 -6.08 64.77
C LYS A 850 5.09 -6.57 65.74
N ARG A 851 5.58 -5.67 66.60
CA ARG A 851 6.52 -6.02 67.69
C ARG A 851 5.87 -5.69 69.03
N SER A 852 5.68 -6.70 69.87
CA SER A 852 4.98 -6.57 71.17
C SER A 852 3.59 -5.95 71.05
N GLY A 853 2.83 -6.34 70.01
CA GLY A 853 1.48 -5.83 69.75
C GLY A 853 1.40 -4.44 69.11
N LYS A 854 2.52 -3.71 68.99
CA LYS A 854 2.56 -2.38 68.36
C LYS A 854 2.90 -2.48 66.88
N PHE A 855 2.10 -1.80 66.04
CA PHE A 855 2.37 -1.63 64.62
C PHE A 855 3.64 -0.80 64.39
N ARG A 856 4.53 -1.29 63.53
CA ARG A 856 5.77 -0.62 63.13
C ARG A 856 5.90 -0.65 61.60
N PRO A 857 5.69 0.48 60.92
CA PRO A 857 5.87 0.55 59.47
C PRO A 857 7.35 0.55 59.09
N ASP A 858 7.66 -0.06 57.94
CA ASP A 858 8.95 0.10 57.25
C ASP A 858 8.83 1.33 56.34
N LEU A 859 9.31 2.49 56.81
CA LEU A 859 9.05 3.76 56.14
C LEU A 859 9.70 3.82 54.76
N GLU A 860 10.85 3.19 54.56
CA GLU A 860 11.53 3.09 53.27
C GLU A 860 10.70 2.30 52.25
N LYS A 861 10.08 1.18 52.64
CA LYS A 861 9.16 0.44 51.75
C LYS A 861 7.84 1.16 51.53
N ILE A 862 7.29 1.82 52.55
CA ILE A 862 6.07 2.63 52.44
C ILE A 862 6.27 3.77 51.44
N LYS A 863 7.43 4.45 51.48
CA LYS A 863 7.79 5.46 50.48
C LYS A 863 7.98 4.86 49.09
N GLY A 864 8.51 3.63 49.01
CA GLY A 864 8.59 2.86 47.77
C GLY A 864 7.23 2.61 47.11
N LEU A 865 6.21 2.25 47.91
CA LEU A 865 4.82 2.12 47.43
C LEU A 865 4.24 3.46 46.96
N GLN A 866 4.53 4.56 47.66
CA GLN A 866 4.09 5.88 47.21
C GLN A 866 4.79 6.31 45.92
N PHE A 867 6.07 5.98 45.77
CA PHE A 867 6.88 6.29 44.60
C PHE A 867 6.35 5.57 43.34
N ASP A 868 5.96 4.29 43.45
CA ASP A 868 5.25 3.56 42.38
C ASP A 868 4.01 4.34 41.91
N GLY A 869 3.24 4.87 42.86
CA GLY A 869 2.12 5.74 42.54
C GLY A 869 2.54 7.06 41.88
N TYR A 870 3.59 7.70 42.39
CA TYR A 870 4.10 8.96 41.86
C TYR A 870 4.62 8.83 40.42
N GLN A 871 5.10 7.66 39.99
CA GLN A 871 5.49 7.44 38.58
C GLN A 871 4.32 7.70 37.60
N TYR A 872 3.10 7.32 37.97
CA TYR A 872 1.91 7.63 37.16
C TYR A 872 1.59 9.13 37.13
N VAL A 873 1.84 9.84 38.25
CA VAL A 873 1.70 11.30 38.29
C VAL A 873 2.68 11.97 37.35
N VAL A 874 3.95 11.55 37.39
CA VAL A 874 4.99 12.07 36.50
C VAL A 874 4.62 11.79 35.05
N MET A 875 4.16 10.58 34.72
CA MET A 875 3.72 10.23 33.37
C MET A 875 2.59 11.14 32.89
N ILE A 876 1.53 11.34 33.69
CA ILE A 876 0.40 12.23 33.33
C ILE A 876 0.88 13.67 33.13
N GLN A 877 1.72 14.18 34.03
CA GLN A 877 2.27 15.54 33.94
C GLN A 877 3.16 15.71 32.72
N LYS A 878 3.99 14.72 32.44
CA LYS A 878 4.86 14.68 31.28
C LYS A 878 4.06 14.67 29.99
N TYR A 879 3.08 13.79 29.85
CA TYR A 879 2.20 13.73 28.67
C TYR A 879 1.39 15.00 28.46
N ALA A 880 0.90 15.61 29.54
CA ALA A 880 0.27 16.92 29.46
C ALA A 880 1.24 18.00 28.94
N HIS A 881 2.49 17.98 29.41
CA HIS A 881 3.53 18.88 28.94
C HIS A 881 3.87 18.65 27.46
N HIS A 882 3.90 17.40 26.99
CA HIS A 882 4.13 17.09 25.58
C HIS A 882 3.14 17.84 24.68
N TYR A 883 1.85 17.75 25.04
CA TYR A 883 0.79 18.44 24.31
C TYR A 883 0.90 19.96 24.42
N GLU A 884 1.22 20.49 25.61
CA GLU A 884 1.38 21.92 25.82
C GLU A 884 2.51 22.52 24.96
N VAL A 885 3.68 21.86 24.94
CA VAL A 885 4.83 22.30 24.14
C VAL A 885 4.51 22.21 22.65
N LEU A 886 3.87 21.12 22.20
CA LEU A 886 3.41 20.99 20.81
C LEU A 886 2.45 22.12 20.45
N LYS A 887 1.47 22.41 21.31
CA LYS A 887 0.48 23.46 21.11
C LYS A 887 1.11 24.86 21.00
N ASN A 888 2.07 25.16 21.86
CA ASN A 888 2.76 26.46 21.86
C ASN A 888 3.65 26.65 20.63
N ASN A 889 4.16 25.55 20.06
CA ASN A 889 5.06 25.56 18.90
C ASN A 889 4.37 25.26 17.56
N TRP A 890 3.05 25.06 17.56
CA TRP A 890 2.30 24.70 16.36
C TRP A 890 2.50 25.67 15.17
N PRO A 891 2.58 27.00 15.33
CA PRO A 891 2.82 27.88 14.19
C PRO A 891 4.11 27.58 13.42
N GLY A 892 5.21 27.26 14.13
CA GLY A 892 6.48 26.87 13.50
C GLY A 892 6.39 25.50 12.83
N LEU A 893 5.80 24.54 13.54
CA LEU A 893 5.58 23.18 13.04
C LEU A 893 4.63 23.12 11.84
N SER A 894 3.64 24.01 11.78
CA SER A 894 2.73 24.15 10.64
C SER A 894 3.50 24.52 9.37
N THR A 895 4.56 25.33 9.48
CA THR A 895 5.44 25.64 8.34
C THR A 895 6.20 24.40 7.85
N LEU A 896 6.75 23.61 8.78
CA LEU A 896 7.38 22.33 8.45
C LEU A 896 6.38 21.37 7.79
N ARG A 897 5.14 21.31 8.29
CA ARG A 897 4.04 20.56 7.68
C ARG A 897 3.76 21.01 6.24
N GLN A 898 3.68 22.31 5.98
CA GLN A 898 3.45 22.80 4.61
C GLN A 898 4.61 22.44 3.67
N ALA A 899 5.84 22.47 4.17
CA ALA A 899 7.02 22.02 3.41
C ALA A 899 6.97 20.51 3.12
N LEU A 900 6.58 19.69 4.10
CA LEU A 900 6.35 18.25 3.93
C LEU A 900 5.25 17.96 2.91
N LEU A 901 4.16 18.72 2.92
CA LEU A 901 3.06 18.59 1.97
C LEU A 901 3.48 18.99 0.55
N ALA A 902 4.24 20.08 0.41
CA ALA A 902 4.81 20.50 -0.86
C ALA A 902 5.74 19.42 -1.42
N ASP A 903 6.61 18.88 -0.58
CA ASP A 903 7.49 17.79 -0.95
C ASP A 903 6.69 16.54 -1.33
N PHE A 904 5.68 16.13 -0.57
CA PHE A 904 4.85 14.97 -0.92
C PHE A 904 4.13 15.12 -2.25
N ARG A 905 3.59 16.31 -2.55
CA ARG A 905 2.97 16.61 -3.85
C ARG A 905 3.97 16.55 -5.01
N ASN A 906 5.24 16.88 -4.72
CA ASN A 906 6.33 16.85 -5.68
C ASN A 906 7.06 15.49 -5.72
N PHE A 907 6.92 14.68 -4.66
CA PHE A 907 7.63 13.43 -4.49
C PHE A 907 6.98 12.34 -5.33
N VAL A 908 7.84 11.65 -6.05
CA VAL A 908 7.49 10.48 -6.86
C VAL A 908 7.35 9.22 -5.98
N LEU A 909 7.65 9.32 -4.68
CA LEU A 909 7.63 8.21 -3.72
C LEU A 909 6.20 7.86 -3.33
N ARG A 910 5.71 6.75 -3.86
CA ARG A 910 4.37 6.21 -3.58
C ARG A 910 4.38 5.08 -2.54
N ASP A 911 5.50 4.95 -1.83
CA ASP A 911 5.66 4.02 -0.72
C ASP A 911 5.59 4.82 0.60
N PRO A 912 4.48 4.68 1.36
CA PRO A 912 4.31 5.39 2.62
C PRO A 912 5.36 5.03 3.66
N LEU A 913 5.77 3.76 3.73
CA LEU A 913 6.78 3.33 4.68
C LEU A 913 8.14 3.96 4.35
N LEU A 914 8.49 4.00 3.06
CA LEU A 914 9.71 4.63 2.59
C LEU A 914 9.72 6.14 2.88
N LEU A 915 8.62 6.86 2.60
CA LEU A 915 8.53 8.28 2.89
C LEU A 915 8.60 8.55 4.41
N HIS A 916 7.89 7.76 5.23
CA HIS A 916 7.96 7.85 6.69
C HIS A 916 9.40 7.70 7.18
N ASN A 917 10.08 6.63 6.73
CA ASN A 917 11.45 6.34 7.13
C ASN A 917 12.43 7.42 6.67
N PHE A 918 12.24 7.95 5.46
CA PHE A 918 13.05 9.05 4.94
C PHE A 918 12.94 10.30 5.82
N LEU A 919 11.72 10.72 6.14
CA LEU A 919 11.48 11.87 7.01
C LEU A 919 12.00 11.65 8.43
N ARG A 920 11.79 10.46 8.98
CA ARG A 920 12.33 10.07 10.28
C ARG A 920 13.85 10.25 10.33
N GLU A 921 14.57 9.77 9.32
CA GLU A 921 16.03 9.92 9.30
C GLU A 921 16.47 11.39 9.13
N LEU A 922 15.78 12.21 8.33
CA LEU A 922 16.08 13.65 8.24
C LEU A 922 15.89 14.34 9.60
N MET A 923 14.78 14.07 10.29
CA MET A 923 14.48 14.62 11.61
C MET A 923 15.49 14.15 12.67
N LEU A 924 15.86 12.86 12.66
CA LEU A 924 16.89 12.30 13.54
C LEU A 924 18.31 12.79 13.24
N LYS A 925 18.61 13.24 12.02
CA LYS A 925 19.88 13.91 11.72
C LYS A 925 19.92 15.31 12.32
N ARG A 926 18.79 16.03 12.31
CA ARG A 926 18.67 17.32 13.00
C ARG A 926 18.81 17.20 14.52
N THR A 927 18.29 16.14 15.13
CA THR A 927 18.52 15.91 16.59
C THR A 927 20.00 15.72 16.93
N ARG A 928 20.78 15.20 15.97
CA ARG A 928 22.24 15.06 16.05
C ARG A 928 23.02 16.32 15.64
N LEU A 929 22.35 17.46 15.51
CA LEU A 929 22.93 18.77 15.13
C LEU A 929 23.56 18.77 13.73
N GLU A 930 23.20 17.81 12.88
CA GLU A 930 23.69 17.76 11.50
C GLU A 930 22.94 18.82 10.68
N ARG A 931 23.67 19.57 9.85
CA ARG A 931 23.07 20.44 8.83
C ARG A 931 22.70 19.59 7.64
N LEU A 932 21.43 19.63 7.22
CA LEU A 932 20.96 18.84 6.09
C LEU A 932 21.36 19.53 4.78
N SER A 933 21.97 18.80 3.85
CA SER A 933 22.18 19.27 2.48
C SER A 933 21.17 18.60 1.54
N GLN A 934 20.79 19.29 0.46
CA GLN A 934 19.90 18.72 -0.56
C GLN A 934 20.53 17.45 -1.18
N GLN A 935 21.84 17.48 -1.44
CA GLN A 935 22.58 16.35 -2.01
C GLN A 935 22.56 15.12 -1.09
N ASP A 936 22.78 15.30 0.22
CA ASP A 936 22.77 14.20 1.18
C ASP A 936 21.37 13.64 1.38
N ALA A 937 20.34 14.49 1.35
CA ALA A 937 18.95 14.05 1.44
C ALA A 937 18.56 13.19 0.22
N VAL A 938 18.92 13.61 -1.00
CA VAL A 938 18.70 12.82 -2.22
C VAL A 938 19.47 11.49 -2.16
N LYS A 939 20.72 11.52 -1.71
CA LYS A 939 21.54 10.30 -1.55
C LYS A 939 20.93 9.33 -0.54
N LEU A 940 20.49 9.83 0.62
CA LEU A 940 19.81 9.04 1.66
C LEU A 940 18.57 8.36 1.09
N LEU A 941 17.76 9.10 0.33
CA LEU A 941 16.59 8.54 -0.32
C LEU A 941 16.98 7.44 -1.32
N GLN A 942 17.98 7.68 -2.18
CA GLN A 942 18.47 6.68 -3.13
C GLN A 942 18.95 5.40 -2.44
N GLU A 943 19.59 5.51 -1.27
CA GLU A 943 20.04 4.39 -0.46
C GLU A 943 18.88 3.59 0.16
N MET A 944 17.81 4.25 0.61
CA MET A 944 16.61 3.58 1.15
C MET A 944 15.75 2.90 0.09
N VAL A 945 15.83 3.38 -1.15
CA VAL A 945 15.07 2.80 -2.27
C VAL A 945 15.75 1.52 -2.79
N LYS A 946 17.09 1.44 -2.71
CA LYS A 946 17.86 0.23 -3.03
C LYS A 946 17.56 -0.88 -2.04
#